data_AF-A0A936IHF3-F1
#
_entry.id   AF-A0A936IHF3-F1
#
_cell.length_a   1.000
_cell.length_b   1.000
_cell.length_c   1.000
_cell.angle_alpha   90.00
_cell.angle_beta   90.00
_cell.angle_gamma   90.00
#
_symmetry.space_group_name_H-M   'P 1'
#
loop_
_entity.id
_entity.type
_entity.pdbx_description
1 polymer ?
#
loop_
_entity_poly.entity_id
_entity_poly.type
_entity_poly.pdbx_seq_one_letter_code
_entity_poly.pdbx_strand_id
1 'polypeptide(L)'
;MTHLAILLALLLEPATAATTQPSPGSNPIFVAREHIAAGRLAEAERLLRPLVPDPNAPVTSEPAELLEVIRRTRREFSLSPADMLAKLKRSIPDATLGDLERWRERGQLQARVLDDTLFYFRREPVNLFRFSDEARARRTPTTQPAGGFDLVRHLARVVEAAEATGREDVHPVRHRLRYEVVIPADHPRLRAGATVRAWLPFAQEYERQREVRLVSASEDHRETAASGSPHRALYYEHVVEDPNAAVRFWAEIEYVASAYVPKLDPKRVQPYSIETPLYRENTAERPPHITFSPELKAALAEAIEDETNPLLKARRIFEWVCRNVAYASEVEYSIIPAITQKALTARRGDCGVQAMTFITMCRAAGVPARWQSGFATLPSGDDMHDWAEFYVEPWGWLPADPSYGFQESDDERVRWFYFGGLDPYRFIVNHDFGRPFSPPKTSFRSEPTDFQRGEIEIDGHNLYFDEWDYELKVTTVPLVRSSAALEEALDAFVPAALRAGRVPGAVIAVGSRTPDGFTALRRTYGFLRTAPSSAPMREDAIFDLASLTKPIATGTSLMRLVEQGRVALEDPVGKYLPEFSTDAKRAITVRHLMTHTSGMPPYLDRAAQDALRAKHGFPCPAAARAAVRGAEPKVAPGSTVIYSCLNAILCAEIVEAVSGRPLAAVASDEVFEPLGMRETRFNPPKLLDERLVPTTRAEHGRGPGGFLLGQVHDPLAALLAGTSGNAGLFSTAADLERFAQMILGGGALEGARVLRPETVKAMLTCHTQGLSNEKGKPDARGLLWDMITDDAEPPGEPAWTWWGHTGYTGTAIYIQPDRGLYVLVLTNRVHPDDRGEVDALRRGVRTLVRDVLGREHTARAAAR
;
A
#
# COMPACT_ATOMS: atom_id res chain seq x y z
N MET A 1 -46.18 25.94 -13.94
CA MET A 1 -47.07 27.12 -13.93
C MET A 1 -47.73 27.18 -12.56
N THR A 2 -47.61 28.23 -11.73
CA THR A 2 -46.69 29.39 -11.79
C THR A 2 -46.65 30.07 -10.39
N HIS A 3 -45.56 30.80 -10.10
CA HIS A 3 -45.27 31.79 -9.01
C HIS A 3 -46.22 31.93 -7.78
N LEU A 4 -45.77 31.95 -6.50
CA LEU A 4 -44.68 32.68 -5.80
C LEU A 4 -45.05 34.13 -5.38
N ALA A 5 -44.82 34.48 -4.09
CA ALA A 5 -44.68 35.84 -3.52
C ALA A 5 -45.98 36.68 -3.29
N ILE A 6 -46.12 37.65 -2.35
CA ILE A 6 -45.25 38.15 -1.24
C ILE A 6 -46.01 39.04 -0.19
N LEU A 7 -45.55 39.02 1.07
CA LEU A 7 -45.62 40.04 2.18
C LEU A 7 -46.90 40.71 2.78
N LEU A 8 -46.94 40.67 4.14
CA LEU A 8 -47.08 41.77 5.15
C LEU A 8 -48.42 42.47 5.51
N ALA A 9 -48.69 42.54 6.84
CA ALA A 9 -49.47 43.53 7.63
C ALA A 9 -50.99 43.72 7.33
N LEU A 10 -51.91 44.01 8.28
CA LEU A 10 -52.05 44.09 9.76
C LEU A 10 -53.61 44.03 10.03
N LEU A 11 -54.28 44.18 11.20
CA LEU A 11 -54.06 44.56 12.62
C LEU A 11 -55.25 43.98 13.47
N LEU A 12 -55.41 44.37 14.75
CA LEU A 12 -56.61 44.27 15.64
C LEU A 12 -57.15 42.84 15.95
N GLU A 13 -56.81 42.20 17.08
CA GLU A 13 -57.27 42.43 18.49
C GLU A 13 -58.43 41.49 18.93
N PRO A 14 -58.67 41.21 20.24
CA PRO A 14 -58.12 41.85 21.45
C PRO A 14 -57.24 40.92 22.33
N ALA A 15 -56.72 41.48 23.44
CA ALA A 15 -55.81 40.79 24.38
C ALA A 15 -56.50 40.25 25.64
N THR A 16 -56.14 39.03 26.06
CA THR A 16 -56.31 38.51 27.43
C THR A 16 -55.20 37.49 27.76
N ALA A 17 -54.87 37.35 29.05
CA ALA A 17 -53.90 36.39 29.61
C ALA A 17 -52.45 36.50 29.08
N ALA A 18 -51.69 37.44 29.67
CA ALA A 18 -50.25 37.47 29.50
C ALA A 18 -49.58 36.32 30.27
N THR A 19 -49.23 35.23 29.58
CA THR A 19 -48.26 34.26 30.08
C THR A 19 -46.88 34.91 30.12
N THR A 20 -46.42 35.27 31.32
CA THR A 20 -45.08 35.81 31.56
C THR A 20 -44.03 34.84 31.07
N GLN A 21 -43.25 35.20 30.04
CA GLN A 21 -42.02 34.47 29.75
C GLN A 21 -41.08 34.56 30.97
N PRO A 22 -40.50 33.44 31.43
CA PRO A 22 -39.57 33.46 32.54
C PRO A 22 -38.33 34.28 32.19
N SER A 23 -37.92 35.16 33.11
CA SER A 23 -36.70 35.96 32.94
C SER A 23 -35.45 35.04 32.79
N PRO A 24 -34.38 35.46 32.08
CA PRO A 24 -33.24 34.59 31.78
C PRO A 24 -32.60 33.91 33.01
N GLY A 25 -32.63 34.54 34.19
CA GLY A 25 -32.13 33.97 35.44
C GLY A 25 -33.02 32.91 36.10
N SER A 26 -34.06 32.40 35.43
CA SER A 26 -35.03 31.45 36.01
C SER A 26 -35.20 30.12 35.27
N ASN A 27 -34.41 29.86 34.22
CA ASN A 27 -34.29 28.51 33.63
C ASN A 27 -33.19 27.71 34.38
N PRO A 28 -33.52 26.60 35.08
CA PRO A 28 -32.55 25.83 35.85
C PRO A 28 -31.44 25.22 34.98
N ILE A 29 -31.71 24.91 33.71
CA ILE A 29 -30.72 24.35 32.77
C ILE A 29 -29.67 25.40 32.38
N PHE A 30 -30.12 26.64 32.12
CA PHE A 30 -29.22 27.76 31.83
C PHE A 30 -28.32 28.07 33.03
N VAL A 31 -28.92 28.16 34.23
CA VAL A 31 -28.16 28.38 35.47
C VAL A 31 -27.20 27.21 35.75
N ALA A 32 -27.61 25.96 35.50
CA ALA A 32 -26.71 24.82 35.63
C ALA A 32 -25.49 24.88 34.69
N ARG A 33 -25.64 25.37 33.45
CA ARG A 33 -24.49 25.61 32.53
C ARG A 33 -23.49 26.61 33.11
N GLU A 34 -23.96 27.73 33.67
CA GLU A 34 -23.10 28.72 34.35
C GLU A 34 -22.39 28.13 35.57
N HIS A 35 -23.06 27.25 36.32
CA HIS A 35 -22.44 26.52 37.42
C HIS A 35 -21.37 25.51 36.94
N ILE A 36 -21.61 24.77 35.84
CA ILE A 36 -20.63 23.86 35.24
C ILE A 36 -19.40 24.63 34.73
N ALA A 37 -19.61 25.72 33.98
CA ALA A 37 -18.54 26.54 33.43
C ALA A 37 -17.63 27.13 34.53
N ALA A 38 -18.22 27.48 35.68
CA ALA A 38 -17.50 28.00 36.84
C ALA A 38 -17.12 26.94 37.90
N GLY A 39 -17.19 25.64 37.57
CA GLY A 39 -16.71 24.55 38.43
C GLY A 39 -17.57 24.20 39.66
N ARG A 40 -18.75 24.83 39.82
CA ARG A 40 -19.71 24.55 40.91
C ARG A 40 -20.61 23.37 40.55
N LEU A 41 -20.01 22.22 40.32
CA LEU A 41 -20.67 21.03 39.75
C LEU A 41 -21.80 20.49 40.65
N ALA A 42 -21.61 20.47 41.97
CA ALA A 42 -22.64 20.01 42.92
C ALA A 42 -23.92 20.86 42.87
N GLU A 43 -23.79 22.16 42.61
CA GLU A 43 -24.94 23.07 42.43
C GLU A 43 -25.64 22.84 41.08
N ALA A 44 -24.89 22.58 40.01
CA ALA A 44 -25.48 22.17 38.74
C ALA A 44 -26.25 20.85 38.89
N GLU A 45 -25.69 19.85 39.58
CA GLU A 45 -26.40 18.60 39.87
C GLU A 45 -27.69 18.81 40.66
N ARG A 46 -27.70 19.74 41.63
CA ARG A 46 -28.89 20.08 42.42
C ARG A 46 -30.02 20.64 41.56
N LEU A 47 -29.70 21.39 40.51
CA LEU A 47 -30.65 21.93 39.54
C LEU A 47 -31.10 20.90 38.49
N LEU A 48 -30.21 19.99 38.09
CA LEU A 48 -30.44 19.07 36.97
C LEU A 48 -31.09 17.74 37.39
N ARG A 49 -30.72 17.16 38.55
CA ARG A 49 -31.26 15.86 39.01
C ARG A 49 -32.79 15.82 39.11
N PRO A 50 -33.50 16.86 39.58
CA PRO A 50 -34.98 16.87 39.57
C PRO A 50 -35.63 16.86 38.18
N LEU A 51 -34.86 17.13 37.12
CA LEU A 51 -35.33 17.16 35.73
C LEU A 51 -35.13 15.81 35.01
N VAL A 52 -34.55 14.80 35.69
CA VAL A 52 -34.27 13.47 35.15
C VAL A 52 -34.96 12.42 36.04
N PRO A 53 -36.21 12.02 35.73
CA PRO A 53 -37.05 11.24 36.65
C PRO A 53 -36.56 9.82 36.94
N ASP A 54 -35.87 9.18 36.00
CA ASP A 54 -35.14 7.93 36.21
C ASP A 54 -33.65 8.16 35.90
N PRO A 55 -32.74 8.07 36.89
CA PRO A 55 -31.31 8.25 36.69
C PRO A 55 -30.65 7.08 35.93
N ASN A 56 -31.36 5.98 35.68
CA ASN A 56 -30.84 4.84 34.92
C ASN A 56 -31.12 4.94 33.42
N ALA A 57 -32.06 5.80 33.01
CA ALA A 57 -32.59 5.91 31.65
C ALA A 57 -31.53 6.30 30.59
N PRO A 58 -31.80 6.07 29.29
CA PRO A 58 -30.94 6.56 28.21
C PRO A 58 -30.68 8.06 28.29
N VAL A 59 -29.40 8.46 28.24
CA VAL A 59 -28.99 9.87 28.18
C VAL A 59 -29.41 10.45 26.83
N THR A 60 -30.56 11.12 26.82
CA THR A 60 -31.31 11.52 25.60
C THR A 60 -31.97 12.89 25.74
N SER A 61 -31.67 13.62 26.82
CA SER A 61 -32.22 14.94 27.11
C SER A 61 -31.15 15.86 27.70
N GLU A 62 -31.25 17.14 27.36
CA GLU A 62 -30.30 18.19 27.77
C GLU A 62 -29.94 18.17 29.28
N PRO A 63 -30.87 17.93 30.24
CA PRO A 63 -30.48 17.81 31.64
C PRO A 63 -29.64 16.57 31.97
N ALA A 64 -29.91 15.43 31.31
CA ALA A 64 -29.14 14.20 31.48
C ALA A 64 -27.75 14.32 30.83
N GLU A 65 -27.66 14.95 29.66
CA GLU A 65 -26.39 15.27 28.98
C GLU A 65 -25.49 16.14 29.88
N LEU A 66 -26.05 17.17 30.52
CA LEU A 66 -25.30 18.03 31.44
C LEU A 66 -24.85 17.28 32.71
N LEU A 67 -25.62 16.31 33.22
CA LEU A 67 -25.18 15.43 34.30
C LEU A 67 -24.03 14.51 33.88
N GLU A 68 -24.03 14.01 32.64
CA GLU A 68 -22.89 13.24 32.10
C GLU A 68 -21.65 14.12 31.87
N VAL A 69 -21.84 15.36 31.37
CA VAL A 69 -20.74 16.35 31.28
C VAL A 69 -20.13 16.62 32.66
N ILE A 70 -20.93 16.64 33.73
CA ILE A 70 -20.44 16.73 35.11
C ILE A 70 -19.63 15.47 35.50
N ARG A 71 -20.15 14.25 35.25
CA ARG A 71 -19.43 12.98 35.49
C ARG A 71 -18.06 12.98 34.81
N ARG A 72 -18.05 13.29 33.51
CA ARG A 72 -16.85 13.30 32.67
C ARG A 72 -15.89 14.44 33.04
N THR A 73 -16.39 15.61 33.43
CA THR A 73 -15.53 16.70 33.95
C THR A 73 -14.76 16.27 35.19
N ARG A 74 -15.39 15.55 36.13
CA ARG A 74 -14.71 14.99 37.32
C ARG A 74 -13.73 13.86 36.98
N ARG A 75 -14.00 13.05 35.95
CA ARG A 75 -13.07 12.01 35.44
C ARG A 75 -11.81 12.62 34.82
N GLU A 76 -11.97 13.67 34.01
CA GLU A 76 -10.85 14.32 33.33
C GLU A 76 -10.03 15.21 34.27
N PHE A 77 -10.67 16.00 35.15
CA PHE A 77 -10.00 16.78 36.21
C PHE A 77 -10.03 16.00 37.54
N SER A 78 -9.29 14.89 37.58
CA SER A 78 -9.32 13.91 38.68
C SER A 78 -8.07 13.88 39.57
N LEU A 79 -7.01 14.65 39.27
CA LEU A 79 -5.76 14.58 40.03
C LEU A 79 -5.71 15.65 41.13
N SER A 80 -5.68 15.23 42.40
CA SER A 80 -5.34 16.15 43.48
C SER A 80 -3.89 16.65 43.33
N PRO A 81 -3.47 17.73 44.03
CA PRO A 81 -2.07 18.14 44.06
C PRO A 81 -1.11 17.03 44.51
N ALA A 82 -1.55 16.13 45.40
CA ALA A 82 -0.77 14.98 45.84
C ALA A 82 -0.62 13.91 44.73
N ASP A 83 -1.71 13.58 44.03
CA ASP A 83 -1.68 12.59 42.93
C ASP A 83 -0.87 13.10 41.74
N MET A 84 -1.03 14.38 41.41
CA MET A 84 -0.26 15.06 40.37
C MET A 84 1.25 15.01 40.69
N LEU A 85 1.62 15.30 41.94
CA LEU A 85 3.00 15.22 42.41
C LEU A 85 3.54 13.77 42.35
N ALA A 86 2.76 12.79 42.83
CA ALA A 86 3.13 11.38 42.80
C ALA A 86 3.30 10.85 41.36
N LYS A 87 2.50 11.34 40.41
CA LYS A 87 2.68 11.01 38.98
C LYS A 87 3.94 11.66 38.40
N LEU A 88 4.21 12.95 38.68
CA LEU A 88 5.42 13.63 38.19
C LEU A 88 6.72 13.06 38.77
N LYS A 89 6.72 12.59 40.02
CA LYS A 89 7.92 12.01 40.66
C LYS A 89 8.50 10.78 39.97
N ARG A 90 7.76 10.14 39.06
CA ARG A 90 8.28 9.08 38.17
C ARG A 90 9.16 9.60 37.02
N SER A 91 9.22 10.91 36.81
CA SER A 91 10.00 11.54 35.74
C SER A 91 10.78 12.78 36.20
N ILE A 92 10.40 13.40 37.32
CA ILE A 92 11.13 14.48 38.01
C ILE A 92 11.18 14.09 39.51
N PRO A 93 12.15 13.27 39.95
CA PRO A 93 12.13 12.69 41.31
C PRO A 93 12.18 13.71 42.45
N ASP A 94 12.78 14.88 42.20
CA ASP A 94 12.93 15.99 43.15
C ASP A 94 11.71 16.95 43.18
N ALA A 95 10.65 16.67 42.42
CA ALA A 95 9.48 17.54 42.33
C ALA A 95 8.84 17.85 43.70
N THR A 96 8.31 19.07 43.85
CA THR A 96 7.63 19.55 45.06
C THR A 96 6.22 20.09 44.77
N LEU A 97 5.41 20.32 45.81
CA LEU A 97 4.11 21.00 45.63
C LEU A 97 4.28 22.45 45.12
N GLY A 98 5.30 23.17 45.61
CA GLY A 98 5.64 24.51 45.13
C GLY A 98 6.12 24.55 43.66
N ASP A 99 6.50 23.40 43.10
CA ASP A 99 6.74 23.27 41.66
C ASP A 99 5.41 23.20 40.88
N LEU A 100 4.43 22.44 41.36
CA LEU A 100 3.09 22.40 40.76
C LEU A 100 2.40 23.76 40.81
N GLU A 101 2.51 24.48 41.92
CA GLU A 101 1.93 25.83 42.08
C GLU A 101 2.58 26.82 41.11
N ARG A 102 3.92 26.85 41.04
CA ARG A 102 4.69 27.68 40.11
C ARG A 102 4.40 27.36 38.63
N TRP A 103 4.34 26.08 38.26
CA TRP A 103 4.04 25.68 36.88
C TRP A 103 2.58 25.99 36.50
N ARG A 104 1.63 25.83 37.43
CA ARG A 104 0.22 26.25 37.26
C ARG A 104 0.12 27.77 37.07
N GLU A 105 0.79 28.56 37.89
CA GLU A 105 0.76 30.04 37.82
C GLU A 105 1.41 30.58 36.54
N ARG A 106 2.40 29.87 35.99
CA ARG A 106 2.96 30.13 34.65
C ARG A 106 2.08 29.59 33.50
N GLY A 107 0.89 29.07 33.79
CA GLY A 107 -0.02 28.47 32.80
C GLY A 107 0.43 27.11 32.25
N GLN A 108 1.58 26.59 32.68
CA GLN A 108 2.23 25.37 32.16
C GLN A 108 1.51 24.08 32.59
N LEU A 109 0.56 24.17 33.51
CA LEU A 109 -0.35 23.09 33.93
C LEU A 109 -1.82 23.50 33.80
N GLN A 110 -2.65 22.59 33.30
CA GLN A 110 -4.11 22.72 33.30
C GLN A 110 -4.72 22.22 34.62
N ALA A 111 -5.49 23.09 35.26
CA ALA A 111 -6.24 22.77 36.48
C ALA A 111 -7.61 23.46 36.47
N ARG A 112 -8.55 22.93 37.26
CA ARG A 112 -9.83 23.56 37.60
C ARG A 112 -10.04 23.48 39.11
N VAL A 113 -10.74 24.47 39.66
CA VAL A 113 -11.37 24.33 40.97
C VAL A 113 -12.75 23.73 40.71
N LEU A 114 -13.03 22.56 41.28
CA LEU A 114 -14.32 21.87 41.22
C LEU A 114 -14.84 21.74 42.65
N ASP A 115 -16.03 22.27 42.92
CA ASP A 115 -16.67 22.25 44.24
C ASP A 115 -15.67 22.67 45.35
N ASP A 116 -15.12 23.89 45.18
CA ASP A 116 -14.08 24.55 45.98
C ASP A 116 -12.71 23.81 46.12
N THR A 117 -12.53 22.68 45.43
CA THR A 117 -11.32 21.85 45.50
C THR A 117 -10.50 21.90 44.20
N LEU A 118 -9.18 22.07 44.29
CA LEU A 118 -8.28 22.13 43.13
C LEU A 118 -7.95 20.74 42.56
N PHE A 119 -8.19 20.53 41.27
CA PHE A 119 -7.79 19.33 40.53
C PHE A 119 -7.05 19.67 39.23
N TYR A 120 -6.03 18.86 38.91
CA TYR A 120 -5.29 18.90 37.64
C TYR A 120 -5.90 17.93 36.63
N PHE A 121 -5.79 18.26 35.34
CA PHE A 121 -6.24 17.38 34.25
C PHE A 121 -5.37 16.11 34.16
N ARG A 122 -5.99 14.96 33.93
CA ARG A 122 -5.38 13.62 34.07
C ARG A 122 -4.18 13.33 33.16
N ARG A 123 -4.04 14.01 32.01
CA ARG A 123 -2.87 13.87 31.10
C ARG A 123 -1.76 14.92 31.33
N GLU A 124 -1.94 15.86 32.26
CA GLU A 124 -0.96 16.93 32.53
C GLU A 124 0.46 16.47 32.91
N PRO A 125 0.68 15.30 33.56
CA PRO A 125 2.03 14.77 33.75
C PRO A 125 2.84 14.57 32.45
N VAL A 126 2.17 14.48 31.29
CA VAL A 126 2.81 14.43 29.97
C VAL A 126 2.88 15.81 29.34
N ASN A 127 1.81 16.61 29.42
CA ASN A 127 1.75 17.95 28.82
C ASN A 127 2.79 18.91 29.40
N LEU A 128 3.14 18.82 30.70
CA LEU A 128 4.11 19.70 31.35
C LEU A 128 5.44 19.81 30.56
N PHE A 129 5.93 18.70 30.00
CA PHE A 129 7.19 18.67 29.25
C PHE A 129 7.11 19.36 27.88
N ARG A 130 5.91 19.66 27.37
CA ARG A 130 5.70 20.50 26.18
C ARG A 130 5.84 21.99 26.52
N PHE A 131 5.40 22.40 27.72
CA PHE A 131 5.27 23.80 28.14
C PHE A 131 6.32 24.32 29.12
N SER A 132 7.18 23.46 29.69
CA SER A 132 8.16 23.85 30.73
C SER A 132 9.57 23.32 30.46
N ASP A 133 10.47 24.23 30.08
CA ASP A 133 11.92 23.95 29.99
C ASP A 133 12.53 23.56 31.34
N GLU A 134 12.01 24.13 32.44
CA GLU A 134 12.41 23.75 33.79
C GLU A 134 12.10 22.25 34.05
N ALA A 135 10.91 21.80 33.65
CA ALA A 135 10.52 20.40 33.75
C ALA A 135 11.30 19.52 32.76
N ARG A 136 11.57 19.98 31.54
CA ARG A 136 12.43 19.27 30.57
C ARG A 136 13.84 19.05 31.12
N ALA A 137 14.47 20.09 31.67
CA ALA A 137 15.83 20.03 32.21
C ALA A 137 15.96 19.16 33.47
N ARG A 138 14.89 19.06 34.27
CA ARG A 138 14.82 18.20 35.48
C ARG A 138 14.34 16.77 35.18
N ARG A 139 14.01 16.45 33.92
CA ARG A 139 13.47 15.12 33.54
C ARG A 139 14.56 14.05 33.60
N THR A 140 14.29 12.94 34.28
CA THR A 140 15.15 11.75 34.23
C THR A 140 15.29 11.26 32.77
N PRO A 141 16.51 11.04 32.25
CA PRO A 141 16.70 10.63 30.86
C PRO A 141 15.97 9.33 30.53
N THR A 142 15.03 9.41 29.59
CA THR A 142 14.35 8.24 29.01
C THR A 142 15.06 7.85 27.71
N THR A 143 15.61 6.64 27.65
CA THR A 143 16.15 6.06 26.41
C THR A 143 15.05 5.97 25.35
N GLN A 144 15.14 6.79 24.30
CA GLN A 144 14.35 6.58 23.10
C GLN A 144 14.85 5.33 22.35
N PRO A 145 13.97 4.49 21.78
CA PRO A 145 14.39 3.47 20.84
C PRO A 145 14.91 4.15 19.57
N ALA A 146 16.10 3.76 19.11
CA ALA A 146 16.66 4.23 17.85
C ALA A 146 16.05 3.47 16.67
N GLY A 147 15.61 4.18 15.61
CA GLY A 147 15.07 3.57 14.38
C GLY A 147 13.66 4.03 13.95
N GLY A 148 13.17 5.17 14.44
CA GLY A 148 11.85 5.72 14.04
C GLY A 148 11.77 6.18 12.58
N PHE A 149 10.55 6.37 12.10
CA PHE A 149 10.26 6.87 10.75
C PHE A 149 10.68 8.34 10.58
N ASP A 150 11.62 8.60 9.67
CA ASP A 150 12.11 9.93 9.31
C ASP A 150 11.10 10.64 8.39
N LEU A 151 10.15 11.35 9.01
CA LEU A 151 9.08 12.07 8.31
C LEU A 151 9.63 13.17 7.39
N VAL A 152 10.54 14.02 7.85
CA VAL A 152 11.08 15.14 7.05
C VAL A 152 11.75 14.62 5.77
N ARG A 153 12.54 13.54 5.87
CA ARG A 153 13.13 12.88 4.68
C ARG A 153 12.09 12.16 3.81
N HIS A 154 11.00 11.64 4.38
CA HIS A 154 9.89 11.13 3.57
C HIS A 154 9.24 12.26 2.75
N LEU A 155 8.92 13.39 3.39
CA LEU A 155 8.32 14.54 2.74
C LEU A 155 9.22 15.15 1.65
N ALA A 156 10.53 15.21 1.87
CA ALA A 156 11.50 15.60 0.83
C ALA A 156 11.37 14.70 -0.44
N ARG A 157 11.41 13.38 -0.27
CA ARG A 157 11.24 12.41 -1.38
C ARG A 157 9.87 12.46 -2.05
N VAL A 158 8.84 12.89 -1.31
CA VAL A 158 7.50 13.12 -1.84
C VAL A 158 7.48 14.36 -2.73
N VAL A 159 8.07 15.48 -2.29
CA VAL A 159 8.21 16.70 -3.09
C VAL A 159 9.06 16.44 -4.34
N GLU A 160 10.23 15.81 -4.21
CA GLU A 160 11.10 15.42 -5.32
C GLU A 160 10.37 14.59 -6.38
N ALA A 161 9.55 13.62 -5.96
CA ALA A 161 8.78 12.78 -6.88
C ALA A 161 7.65 13.54 -7.60
N ALA A 162 6.98 14.48 -6.92
CA ALA A 162 5.93 15.32 -7.51
C ALA A 162 6.49 16.31 -8.55
N GLU A 163 7.70 16.80 -8.32
CA GLU A 163 8.42 17.62 -9.30
C GLU A 163 8.90 16.76 -10.48
N ALA A 164 9.60 15.65 -10.24
CA ALA A 164 10.16 14.80 -11.28
C ALA A 164 9.10 14.14 -12.18
N THR A 165 7.94 13.77 -11.64
CA THR A 165 6.83 13.20 -12.42
C THR A 165 5.85 14.23 -12.96
N GLY A 166 5.94 15.48 -12.49
CA GLY A 166 4.99 16.54 -12.83
C GLY A 166 3.62 16.45 -12.15
N ARG A 167 3.25 15.30 -11.56
CA ARG A 167 1.96 15.02 -10.94
C ARG A 167 1.79 15.66 -9.57
N GLU A 168 0.54 15.83 -9.16
CA GLU A 168 0.17 16.21 -7.79
C GLU A 168 -0.04 14.96 -6.90
N ASP A 169 -0.29 13.78 -7.47
CA ASP A 169 -0.38 12.48 -6.77
C ASP A 169 0.90 11.63 -6.94
N VAL A 170 1.52 11.26 -5.81
CA VAL A 170 2.76 10.45 -5.77
C VAL A 170 2.80 9.52 -4.55
N HIS A 171 3.79 8.62 -4.51
CA HIS A 171 4.01 7.64 -3.42
C HIS A 171 2.72 6.97 -2.92
N PRO A 172 1.99 6.23 -3.77
CA PRO A 172 0.83 5.46 -3.32
C PRO A 172 1.24 4.41 -2.29
N VAL A 173 0.52 4.33 -1.19
CA VAL A 173 0.69 3.35 -0.11
C VAL A 173 -0.62 2.59 0.04
N ARG A 174 -0.56 1.26 -0.04
CA ARG A 174 -1.68 0.42 0.37
C ARG A 174 -1.67 0.27 1.88
N HIS A 175 -2.84 0.46 2.47
CA HIS A 175 -3.11 0.18 3.85
C HIS A 175 -4.04 -1.02 3.92
N ARG A 176 -3.70 -2.00 4.76
CA ARG A 176 -4.67 -2.96 5.28
C ARG A 176 -4.69 -2.80 6.78
N LEU A 177 -5.86 -2.56 7.34
CA LEU A 177 -6.04 -2.43 8.78
C LEU A 177 -7.15 -3.36 9.29
N ARG A 178 -6.92 -3.87 10.50
CA ARG A 178 -7.93 -4.56 11.31
C ARG A 178 -8.34 -3.62 12.43
N TYR A 179 -9.64 -3.39 12.58
CA TYR A 179 -10.22 -2.63 13.68
C TYR A 179 -11.11 -3.55 14.51
N GLU A 180 -10.94 -3.57 15.82
CA GLU A 180 -11.70 -4.42 16.74
C GLU A 180 -12.08 -3.61 17.99
N VAL A 181 -13.35 -3.69 18.41
CA VAL A 181 -13.84 -3.12 19.68
C VAL A 181 -14.35 -4.25 20.58
N VAL A 182 -14.11 -4.12 21.88
CA VAL A 182 -14.39 -5.15 22.87
C VAL A 182 -15.14 -4.55 24.07
N ILE A 183 -16.36 -5.04 24.30
CA ILE A 183 -17.07 -4.84 25.56
C ILE A 183 -16.61 -5.96 26.51
N PRO A 184 -16.11 -5.65 27.72
CA PRO A 184 -15.65 -6.66 28.67
C PRO A 184 -16.73 -7.68 29.04
N ALA A 185 -16.28 -8.88 29.41
CA ALA A 185 -17.11 -9.87 30.09
C ALA A 185 -17.70 -9.30 31.39
N ASP A 186 -18.82 -9.87 31.84
CA ASP A 186 -19.55 -9.51 33.07
C ASP A 186 -19.99 -8.03 33.16
N HIS A 187 -19.99 -7.29 32.03
CA HIS A 187 -20.37 -5.88 32.02
C HIS A 187 -21.85 -5.69 32.44
N PRO A 188 -22.21 -4.83 33.43
CA PRO A 188 -23.55 -4.81 34.06
C PRO A 188 -24.77 -4.52 33.17
N ARG A 189 -24.55 -4.15 31.91
CA ARG A 189 -25.59 -3.96 30.88
C ARG A 189 -25.72 -5.14 29.91
N LEU A 190 -24.74 -6.05 29.83
CA LEU A 190 -24.89 -7.31 29.11
C LEU A 190 -25.86 -8.21 29.89
N ARG A 191 -27.02 -8.47 29.30
CA ARG A 191 -28.10 -9.30 29.86
C ARG A 191 -28.66 -10.15 28.74
N ALA A 192 -29.02 -11.40 29.00
CA ALA A 192 -29.61 -12.26 27.96
C ALA A 192 -30.82 -11.58 27.30
N GLY A 193 -30.77 -11.41 25.98
CA GLY A 193 -31.78 -10.70 25.18
C GLY A 193 -31.59 -9.18 25.03
N ALA A 194 -30.58 -8.57 25.65
CA ALA A 194 -30.23 -7.16 25.44
C ALA A 194 -29.66 -6.96 24.02
N THR A 195 -29.96 -5.81 23.40
CA THR A 195 -29.47 -5.46 22.05
C THR A 195 -28.26 -4.53 22.14
N VAL A 196 -27.11 -5.02 21.69
CA VAL A 196 -25.88 -4.24 21.53
C VAL A 196 -25.81 -3.69 20.11
N ARG A 197 -25.54 -2.39 19.98
CA ARG A 197 -25.24 -1.74 18.70
C ARG A 197 -23.88 -1.09 18.72
N ALA A 198 -23.15 -1.19 17.62
CA ALA A 198 -21.87 -0.53 17.45
C ALA A 198 -21.74 0.14 16.08
N TRP A 199 -21.06 1.28 16.07
CA TRP A 199 -20.65 2.01 14.87
C TRP A 199 -19.12 2.07 14.87
N LEU A 200 -18.47 1.37 13.93
CA LEU A 200 -17.00 1.33 13.80
C LEU A 200 -16.54 2.25 12.65
N PRO A 201 -15.36 2.89 12.73
CA PRO A 201 -14.84 3.77 11.68
C PRO A 201 -14.64 3.02 10.35
N PHE A 202 -14.99 3.66 9.22
CA PHE A 202 -14.80 3.09 7.89
C PHE A 202 -14.24 4.12 6.89
N ALA A 203 -13.31 3.69 6.04
CA ALA A 203 -12.63 4.57 5.09
C ALA A 203 -13.62 5.23 4.10
N GLN A 204 -13.48 6.52 3.86
CA GLN A 204 -14.09 7.24 2.75
C GLN A 204 -13.40 6.88 1.42
N GLU A 205 -14.16 6.58 0.37
CA GLU A 205 -13.63 6.63 -1.00
C GLU A 205 -13.52 8.11 -1.39
N TYR A 206 -12.30 8.61 -1.52
CA TYR A 206 -11.97 10.02 -1.65
C TYR A 206 -10.78 10.24 -2.59
N GLU A 207 -10.56 11.44 -3.10
CA GLU A 207 -9.56 11.71 -4.15
C GLU A 207 -8.13 11.27 -3.78
N ARG A 208 -7.80 11.29 -2.48
CA ARG A 208 -6.50 10.92 -1.93
C ARG A 208 -6.50 9.58 -1.17
N GLN A 209 -7.65 8.90 -1.08
CA GLN A 209 -7.85 7.59 -0.43
C GLN A 209 -8.84 6.75 -1.26
N ARG A 210 -8.33 5.82 -2.08
CA ARG A 210 -9.08 5.09 -3.11
C ARG A 210 -9.05 3.57 -2.91
N GLU A 211 -9.78 2.83 -3.75
CA GLU A 211 -9.88 1.37 -3.70
C GLU A 211 -10.39 0.82 -2.35
N VAL A 212 -11.27 1.56 -1.66
CA VAL A 212 -11.76 1.17 -0.33
C VAL A 212 -12.58 -0.12 -0.41
N ARG A 213 -12.15 -1.14 0.32
CA ARG A 213 -12.79 -2.46 0.41
C ARG A 213 -12.96 -2.87 1.86
N LEU A 214 -14.18 -3.25 2.25
CA LEU A 214 -14.39 -4.13 3.39
C LEU A 214 -13.95 -5.53 2.97
N VAL A 215 -12.92 -6.07 3.61
CA VAL A 215 -12.33 -7.38 3.30
C VAL A 215 -13.09 -8.49 4.04
N SER A 216 -13.41 -8.25 5.31
CA SER A 216 -14.23 -9.11 6.17
C SER A 216 -14.69 -8.33 7.42
N ALA A 217 -15.68 -8.86 8.13
CA ALA A 217 -16.18 -8.32 9.40
C ALA A 217 -16.73 -9.46 10.28
N SER A 218 -17.05 -9.15 11.56
CA SER A 218 -17.83 -10.05 12.41
C SER A 218 -19.27 -10.22 11.90
N GLU A 219 -19.88 -11.37 12.24
CA GLU A 219 -21.20 -11.79 11.73
C GLU A 219 -22.36 -10.84 12.12
N ASP A 220 -22.14 -10.00 13.14
CA ASP A 220 -23.09 -9.00 13.61
C ASP A 220 -23.22 -7.75 12.73
N HIS A 221 -22.42 -7.63 11.66
CA HIS A 221 -22.50 -6.52 10.70
C HIS A 221 -23.86 -6.48 9.99
N ARG A 222 -24.40 -5.27 9.78
CA ARG A 222 -25.74 -5.04 9.18
C ARG A 222 -25.73 -4.02 8.04
N GLU A 223 -25.10 -2.86 8.23
CA GLU A 223 -25.10 -1.76 7.25
C GLU A 223 -23.71 -1.11 7.16
N THR A 224 -23.33 -0.67 5.96
CA THR A 224 -22.14 0.17 5.75
C THR A 224 -22.59 1.53 5.22
N ALA A 225 -22.26 2.62 5.92
CA ALA A 225 -22.61 3.96 5.48
C ALA A 225 -21.99 4.28 4.10
N ALA A 226 -22.73 5.01 3.26
CA ALA A 226 -22.30 5.36 1.91
C ALA A 226 -21.03 6.25 1.93
N SER A 227 -20.20 6.20 0.88
CA SER A 227 -19.07 7.13 0.77
C SER A 227 -19.58 8.56 0.63
N GLY A 228 -18.91 9.52 1.26
CA GLY A 228 -19.39 10.90 1.37
C GLY A 228 -20.42 11.12 2.49
N SER A 229 -20.79 10.08 3.26
CA SER A 229 -21.50 10.28 4.53
C SER A 229 -20.61 11.10 5.47
N PRO A 230 -21.11 12.13 6.19
CA PRO A 230 -20.24 13.05 6.93
C PRO A 230 -19.36 12.37 7.99
N HIS A 231 -19.91 11.41 8.72
CA HIS A 231 -19.17 10.37 9.45
C HIS A 231 -19.49 9.04 8.77
N ARG A 232 -18.48 8.25 8.34
CA ARG A 232 -18.71 6.96 7.67
C ARG A 232 -18.43 5.78 8.61
N ALA A 233 -19.46 5.00 8.90
CA ALA A 233 -19.41 3.89 9.85
C ALA A 233 -19.78 2.54 9.22
N LEU A 234 -19.27 1.46 9.81
CA LEU A 234 -19.85 0.11 9.76
C LEU A 234 -20.79 -0.04 10.96
N TYR A 235 -22.04 -0.42 10.72
CA TYR A 235 -23.07 -0.63 11.74
C TYR A 235 -23.26 -2.12 12.03
N TYR A 236 -23.32 -2.45 13.31
CA TYR A 236 -23.50 -3.80 13.86
C TYR A 236 -24.68 -3.84 14.82
N GLU A 237 -25.41 -4.96 14.83
CA GLU A 237 -26.47 -5.22 15.82
C GLU A 237 -26.42 -6.69 16.26
N HIS A 238 -26.16 -6.88 17.55
CA HIS A 238 -25.98 -8.16 18.24
C HIS A 238 -26.99 -8.30 19.38
N VAL A 239 -27.54 -9.50 19.57
CA VAL A 239 -28.39 -9.83 20.72
C VAL A 239 -27.60 -10.70 21.68
N VAL A 240 -27.45 -10.27 22.92
CA VAL A 240 -26.63 -10.97 23.93
C VAL A 240 -27.26 -12.32 24.26
N GLU A 241 -26.57 -13.41 23.92
CA GLU A 241 -26.97 -14.77 24.32
C GLU A 241 -26.41 -15.14 25.70
N ASP A 242 -25.08 -15.03 25.88
CA ASP A 242 -24.39 -15.22 27.16
C ASP A 242 -24.00 -13.86 27.78
N PRO A 243 -24.60 -13.43 28.90
CA PRO A 243 -24.27 -12.15 29.54
C PRO A 243 -22.88 -12.15 30.22
N ASN A 244 -22.25 -13.31 30.40
CA ASN A 244 -20.91 -13.44 30.99
C ASN A 244 -19.81 -13.42 29.90
N ALA A 245 -20.17 -13.42 28.62
CA ALA A 245 -19.23 -13.36 27.51
C ALA A 245 -18.85 -11.91 27.13
N ALA A 246 -17.61 -11.71 26.69
CA ALA A 246 -17.17 -10.43 26.12
C ALA A 246 -17.68 -10.28 24.67
N VAL A 247 -18.44 -9.21 24.39
CA VAL A 247 -18.96 -8.93 23.04
C VAL A 247 -17.89 -8.21 22.20
N ARG A 248 -17.71 -8.65 20.96
CA ARG A 248 -16.67 -8.13 20.05
C ARG A 248 -17.24 -7.79 18.68
N PHE A 249 -16.90 -6.62 18.16
CA PHE A 249 -17.16 -6.25 16.76
C PHE A 249 -15.83 -5.96 16.07
N TRP A 250 -15.64 -6.45 14.85
CA TRP A 250 -14.40 -6.19 14.11
C TRP A 250 -14.61 -6.10 12.61
N ALA A 251 -13.68 -5.40 11.94
CA ALA A 251 -13.59 -5.26 10.50
C ALA A 251 -12.13 -5.39 10.04
N GLU A 252 -11.92 -5.99 8.86
CA GLU A 252 -10.70 -5.82 8.08
C GLU A 252 -10.99 -5.00 6.84
N ILE A 253 -10.21 -3.94 6.61
CA ILE A 253 -10.43 -2.94 5.58
C ILE A 253 -9.13 -2.77 4.80
N GLU A 254 -9.22 -2.63 3.48
CA GLU A 254 -8.09 -2.35 2.58
C GLU A 254 -8.38 -1.08 1.76
N TYR A 255 -7.38 -0.23 1.57
CA TYR A 255 -7.45 0.98 0.73
C TYR A 255 -6.05 1.40 0.24
N VAL A 256 -5.99 2.34 -0.71
CA VAL A 256 -4.75 2.96 -1.19
C VAL A 256 -4.82 4.47 -0.98
N ALA A 257 -3.92 5.01 -0.17
CA ALA A 257 -3.74 6.45 -0.01
C ALA A 257 -2.51 6.91 -0.81
N SER A 258 -2.49 8.16 -1.26
CA SER A 258 -1.36 8.73 -2.02
C SER A 258 -0.99 10.10 -1.47
N ALA A 259 0.31 10.41 -1.50
CA ALA A 259 0.81 11.71 -1.10
C ALA A 259 0.37 12.76 -2.14
N TYR A 260 -0.09 13.91 -1.65
CA TYR A 260 -0.63 15.00 -2.46
C TYR A 260 0.25 16.25 -2.32
N VAL A 261 0.69 16.79 -3.47
CA VAL A 261 1.62 17.92 -3.57
C VAL A 261 1.16 18.87 -4.69
N PRO A 262 0.13 19.69 -4.46
CA PRO A 262 -0.43 20.55 -5.50
C PRO A 262 0.48 21.74 -5.85
N LYS A 263 0.44 22.16 -7.12
CA LYS A 263 1.22 23.31 -7.61
C LYS A 263 0.40 24.60 -7.42
N LEU A 264 0.48 25.11 -6.19
CA LEU A 264 -0.19 26.32 -5.71
C LEU A 264 0.53 27.60 -6.18
N ASP A 265 -0.23 28.55 -6.73
CA ASP A 265 0.27 29.87 -7.16
C ASP A 265 -0.79 30.93 -6.87
N PRO A 266 -0.54 31.89 -5.95
CA PRO A 266 -1.48 32.96 -5.63
C PRO A 266 -2.01 33.74 -6.85
N LYS A 267 -1.25 33.81 -7.95
CA LYS A 267 -1.66 34.51 -9.18
C LYS A 267 -2.71 33.76 -10.01
N ARG A 268 -2.91 32.47 -9.76
CA ARG A 268 -3.89 31.60 -10.44
C ARG A 268 -5.22 31.47 -9.69
N VAL A 269 -5.33 32.04 -8.49
CA VAL A 269 -6.53 31.98 -7.64
C VAL A 269 -7.71 32.71 -8.30
N GLN A 270 -8.87 32.06 -8.35
CA GLN A 270 -10.10 32.60 -8.96
C GLN A 270 -11.10 33.07 -7.89
N PRO A 271 -11.98 34.06 -8.20
CA PRO A 271 -13.00 34.52 -7.26
C PRO A 271 -14.10 33.47 -7.05
N TYR A 272 -14.61 33.38 -5.83
CA TYR A 272 -15.68 32.43 -5.49
C TYR A 272 -17.05 32.85 -6.03
N SER A 273 -17.86 31.87 -6.46
CA SER A 273 -19.31 32.03 -6.60
C SER A 273 -19.98 31.92 -5.22
N ILE A 274 -20.16 33.08 -4.56
CA ILE A 274 -20.68 33.18 -3.18
C ILE A 274 -22.12 32.69 -3.00
N GLU A 275 -22.85 32.48 -4.10
CA GLU A 275 -24.22 31.97 -4.11
C GLU A 275 -24.30 30.45 -3.97
N THR A 276 -23.18 29.73 -4.12
CA THR A 276 -23.14 28.26 -4.06
C THR A 276 -23.39 27.72 -2.64
N PRO A 277 -24.02 26.53 -2.51
CA PRO A 277 -24.12 25.84 -1.23
C PRO A 277 -22.75 25.59 -0.59
N LEU A 278 -21.77 25.18 -1.40
CA LEU A 278 -20.38 24.98 -0.96
C LEU A 278 -19.83 26.22 -0.25
N TYR A 279 -19.93 27.40 -0.87
CA TYR A 279 -19.45 28.63 -0.25
C TYR A 279 -20.24 28.96 1.02
N ARG A 280 -21.57 29.01 0.93
CA ARG A 280 -22.46 29.44 2.02
C ARG A 280 -22.33 28.55 3.26
N GLU A 281 -22.40 27.23 3.10
CA GLU A 281 -22.33 26.27 4.20
C GLU A 281 -20.94 26.19 4.85
N ASN A 282 -19.88 26.45 4.06
CA ASN A 282 -18.50 26.32 4.53
C ASN A 282 -17.83 27.67 4.86
N THR A 283 -18.54 28.79 4.74
CA THR A 283 -18.17 30.09 5.35
C THR A 283 -19.11 30.54 6.47
N ALA A 284 -20.23 29.85 6.69
CA ALA A 284 -21.15 30.13 7.80
C ALA A 284 -20.62 29.69 9.18
N GLU A 285 -21.10 30.39 10.21
CA GLU A 285 -21.03 29.94 11.61
C GLU A 285 -21.79 28.61 11.80
N ARG A 286 -21.31 27.79 12.73
CA ARG A 286 -22.02 26.60 13.22
C ARG A 286 -21.77 26.44 14.72
N PRO A 287 -22.59 27.09 15.57
CA PRO A 287 -22.48 26.97 17.02
C PRO A 287 -22.60 25.50 17.49
N PRO A 288 -21.99 25.15 18.64
CA PRO A 288 -21.25 26.03 19.54
C PRO A 288 -19.74 26.12 19.22
N HIS A 289 -19.23 25.35 18.25
CA HIS A 289 -17.78 25.24 18.02
C HIS A 289 -17.23 26.19 16.95
N ILE A 290 -18.00 26.51 15.89
CA ILE A 290 -17.67 27.54 14.90
C ILE A 290 -18.52 28.78 15.20
N THR A 291 -17.92 29.78 15.83
CA THR A 291 -18.58 31.05 16.17
C THR A 291 -17.64 32.24 15.95
N PHE A 292 -18.13 33.32 15.35
CA PHE A 292 -17.35 34.50 15.00
C PHE A 292 -17.32 35.51 16.15
N SER A 293 -16.76 35.08 17.29
CA SER A 293 -16.62 35.88 18.51
C SER A 293 -15.74 37.12 18.29
N PRO A 294 -15.82 38.14 19.18
CA PRO A 294 -14.92 39.29 19.13
C PRO A 294 -13.44 38.88 19.21
N GLU A 295 -13.13 37.85 20.00
CA GLU A 295 -11.76 37.34 20.16
C GLU A 295 -11.26 36.66 18.88
N LEU A 296 -12.12 35.89 18.18
CA LEU A 296 -11.80 35.34 16.87
C LEU A 296 -11.55 36.45 15.84
N LYS A 297 -12.41 37.49 15.84
CA LYS A 297 -12.27 38.63 14.90
C LYS A 297 -10.98 39.41 15.13
N ALA A 298 -10.56 39.58 16.39
CA ALA A 298 -9.27 40.17 16.73
C ALA A 298 -8.09 39.29 16.27
N ALA A 299 -8.12 38.00 16.59
CA ALA A 299 -7.10 37.03 16.16
C ALA A 299 -7.02 36.89 14.62
N LEU A 300 -8.15 37.01 13.92
CA LEU A 300 -8.18 36.98 12.47
C LEU A 300 -7.57 38.25 11.87
N ALA A 301 -7.89 39.43 12.39
CA ALA A 301 -7.30 40.69 11.95
C ALA A 301 -5.77 40.72 12.18
N GLU A 302 -5.31 40.17 13.31
CA GLU A 302 -3.90 39.93 13.62
C GLU A 302 -3.23 38.98 12.60
N ALA A 303 -3.95 37.94 12.13
CA ALA A 303 -3.42 36.97 11.19
C ALA A 303 -3.38 37.47 9.73
N ILE A 304 -4.46 38.06 9.21
CA ILE A 304 -4.58 38.36 7.76
C ILE A 304 -4.16 39.79 7.37
N GLU A 305 -4.09 40.73 8.30
CA GLU A 305 -3.86 42.15 8.00
C GLU A 305 -4.85 42.69 6.95
N ASP A 306 -4.36 43.13 5.78
CA ASP A 306 -5.13 43.60 4.62
C ASP A 306 -5.25 42.56 3.49
N GLU A 307 -4.83 41.31 3.73
CA GLU A 307 -4.78 40.26 2.71
C GLU A 307 -6.15 39.96 2.10
N THR A 308 -6.22 39.98 0.78
CA THR A 308 -7.46 39.72 0.02
C THR A 308 -7.46 38.37 -0.68
N ASN A 309 -6.29 37.83 -1.02
CA ASN A 309 -6.17 36.59 -1.78
C ASN A 309 -6.55 35.38 -0.91
N PRO A 310 -7.57 34.57 -1.26
CA PRO A 310 -8.03 33.45 -0.42
C PRO A 310 -6.95 32.42 -0.04
N LEU A 311 -6.00 32.13 -0.95
CA LEU A 311 -4.89 31.21 -0.67
C LEU A 311 -3.90 31.81 0.34
N LEU A 312 -3.60 33.11 0.23
CA LEU A 312 -2.70 33.79 1.17
C LEU A 312 -3.36 34.04 2.52
N LYS A 313 -4.67 34.35 2.56
CA LYS A 313 -5.47 34.35 3.80
C LYS A 313 -5.32 33.01 4.53
N ALA A 314 -5.58 31.90 3.84
CA ALA A 314 -5.44 30.57 4.42
C ALA A 314 -4.00 30.29 4.89
N ARG A 315 -2.97 30.70 4.13
CA ARG A 315 -1.56 30.51 4.52
C ARG A 315 -1.19 31.30 5.78
N ARG A 316 -1.62 32.56 5.88
CA ARG A 316 -1.42 33.41 7.06
C ARG A 316 -2.15 32.86 8.28
N ILE A 317 -3.39 32.38 8.11
CA ILE A 317 -4.18 31.75 9.19
C ILE A 317 -3.54 30.43 9.66
N PHE A 318 -3.06 29.60 8.74
CA PHE A 318 -2.30 28.37 9.07
C PHE A 318 -1.07 28.70 9.92
N GLU A 319 -0.24 29.64 9.44
CA GLU A 319 0.95 30.11 10.15
C GLU A 319 0.61 30.69 11.53
N TRP A 320 -0.47 31.48 11.63
CA TRP A 320 -0.94 32.03 12.89
C TRP A 320 -1.31 30.92 13.88
N VAL A 321 -2.07 29.90 13.46
CA VAL A 321 -2.45 28.78 14.32
C VAL A 321 -1.21 27.99 14.77
N CYS A 322 -0.31 27.63 13.86
CA CYS A 322 0.93 26.91 14.19
C CYS A 322 1.84 27.68 15.17
N ARG A 323 1.80 29.02 15.16
CA ARG A 323 2.57 29.88 16.08
C ARG A 323 1.84 30.18 17.40
N ASN A 324 0.51 30.17 17.43
CA ASN A 324 -0.30 30.67 18.55
C ASN A 324 -1.13 29.62 19.29
N VAL A 325 -1.26 28.38 18.78
CA VAL A 325 -2.02 27.30 19.43
C VAL A 325 -1.12 26.07 19.59
N ALA A 326 -0.39 26.04 20.70
CA ALA A 326 0.63 25.01 20.93
C ALA A 326 0.03 23.63 21.24
N TYR A 327 0.62 22.55 20.72
CA TYR A 327 0.08 21.20 20.86
C TYR A 327 0.02 20.74 22.33
N ALA A 328 -1.16 20.31 22.78
CA ALA A 328 -1.39 19.64 24.07
C ALA A 328 -2.19 18.35 23.87
N SER A 329 -2.01 17.35 24.73
CA SER A 329 -3.04 16.30 24.90
C SER A 329 -4.27 16.92 25.54
N GLU A 330 -5.46 16.51 25.11
CA GLU A 330 -6.71 17.22 25.39
C GLU A 330 -7.73 16.40 26.19
N VAL A 331 -8.73 17.07 26.77
CA VAL A 331 -9.94 16.45 27.34
C VAL A 331 -10.90 16.02 26.22
N GLU A 332 -11.68 14.96 26.46
CA GLU A 332 -12.75 14.50 25.54
C GLU A 332 -13.65 15.68 25.11
N TYR A 333 -13.86 15.92 23.81
CA TYR A 333 -14.49 17.16 23.32
C TYR A 333 -15.95 17.31 23.77
N SER A 334 -16.63 16.20 24.06
CA SER A 334 -17.88 16.14 24.84
C SER A 334 -18.01 17.11 26.05
N ILE A 335 -16.90 17.49 26.71
CA ILE A 335 -16.90 18.44 27.84
C ILE A 335 -16.29 19.82 27.51
N ILE A 336 -16.11 20.13 26.22
CA ILE A 336 -15.65 21.42 25.70
C ILE A 336 -16.85 22.18 25.10
N PRO A 337 -17.36 23.25 25.75
CA PRO A 337 -18.52 23.98 25.22
C PRO A 337 -18.29 24.58 23.83
N ALA A 338 -17.12 25.18 23.61
CA ALA A 338 -16.74 25.81 22.34
C ALA A 338 -15.24 25.61 22.07
N ILE A 339 -14.91 24.75 21.09
CA ILE A 339 -13.53 24.33 20.79
C ILE A 339 -12.65 25.52 20.41
N THR A 340 -13.07 26.36 19.45
CA THR A 340 -12.26 27.51 19.02
C THR A 340 -12.15 28.58 20.11
N GLN A 341 -13.20 28.88 20.87
CA GLN A 341 -13.10 29.85 21.96
C GLN A 341 -12.12 29.38 23.05
N LYS A 342 -12.09 28.07 23.34
CA LYS A 342 -11.08 27.47 24.22
C LYS A 342 -9.68 27.63 23.65
N ALA A 343 -9.47 27.35 22.36
CA ALA A 343 -8.16 27.51 21.71
C ALA A 343 -7.63 28.95 21.80
N LEU A 344 -8.48 29.94 21.51
CA LEU A 344 -8.14 31.36 21.57
C LEU A 344 -7.78 31.83 22.99
N THR A 345 -8.49 31.30 24.00
CA THR A 345 -8.30 31.65 25.42
C THR A 345 -7.09 30.94 26.05
N ALA A 346 -6.91 29.65 25.74
CA ALA A 346 -5.87 28.81 26.35
C ALA A 346 -4.55 28.81 25.57
N ARG A 347 -4.57 29.21 24.28
CA ARG A 347 -3.43 29.19 23.33
C ARG A 347 -2.75 27.81 23.22
N ARG A 348 -3.54 26.75 23.41
CA ARG A 348 -3.15 25.34 23.27
C ARG A 348 -4.34 24.44 22.92
N GLY A 349 -4.03 23.28 22.37
CA GLY A 349 -5.00 22.22 22.03
C GLY A 349 -4.32 21.10 21.25
N ASP A 350 -5.02 20.00 21.01
CA ASP A 350 -4.57 18.90 20.15
C ASP A 350 -4.83 19.21 18.66
N CYS A 351 -4.79 18.18 17.81
CA CYS A 351 -5.00 18.30 16.37
C CYS A 351 -6.39 18.82 16.00
N GLY A 352 -7.47 18.28 16.57
CA GLY A 352 -8.84 18.75 16.30
C GLY A 352 -9.11 20.17 16.82
N VAL A 353 -8.57 20.55 17.98
CA VAL A 353 -8.68 21.93 18.48
C VAL A 353 -7.97 22.93 17.55
N GLN A 354 -6.79 22.56 17.01
CA GLN A 354 -6.07 23.39 16.04
C GLN A 354 -6.78 23.43 14.68
N ALA A 355 -7.25 22.29 14.17
CA ALA A 355 -8.03 22.18 12.93
C ALA A 355 -9.30 23.05 13.00
N MET A 356 -10.09 22.95 14.07
CA MET A 356 -11.30 23.77 14.26
C MET A 356 -11.00 25.27 14.30
N THR A 357 -9.87 25.66 14.89
CA THR A 357 -9.44 27.06 14.96
C THR A 357 -9.06 27.58 13.58
N PHE A 358 -8.26 26.83 12.82
CA PHE A 358 -7.96 27.14 11.42
C PHE A 358 -9.22 27.23 10.56
N ILE A 359 -10.13 26.25 10.68
CA ILE A 359 -11.42 26.23 9.96
C ILE A 359 -12.21 27.50 10.28
N THR A 360 -12.46 27.77 11.56
CA THR A 360 -13.30 28.90 12.00
C THR A 360 -12.74 30.25 11.58
N MET A 361 -11.41 30.43 11.64
CA MET A 361 -10.74 31.63 11.14
C MET A 361 -10.86 31.75 9.61
N CYS A 362 -10.65 30.66 8.85
CA CYS A 362 -10.85 30.65 7.40
C CYS A 362 -12.29 31.00 7.01
N ARG A 363 -13.29 30.41 7.68
CA ARG A 363 -14.71 30.71 7.48
C ARG A 363 -15.00 32.20 7.66
N ALA A 364 -14.55 32.76 8.79
CA ALA A 364 -14.68 34.19 9.10
C ALA A 364 -13.93 35.10 8.11
N ALA A 365 -12.86 34.63 7.49
CA ALA A 365 -12.11 35.32 6.44
C ALA A 365 -12.77 35.27 5.05
N GLY A 366 -13.88 34.53 4.90
CA GLY A 366 -14.55 34.28 3.63
C GLY A 366 -13.91 33.18 2.77
N VAL A 367 -13.09 32.32 3.37
CA VAL A 367 -12.46 31.13 2.74
C VAL A 367 -13.26 29.89 3.18
N PRO A 368 -13.88 29.12 2.27
CA PRO A 368 -14.68 27.95 2.68
C PRO A 368 -13.78 26.87 3.30
N ALA A 369 -14.12 26.37 4.49
CA ALA A 369 -13.31 25.39 5.22
C ALA A 369 -14.15 24.35 5.98
N ARG A 370 -13.64 23.11 6.11
CA ARG A 370 -14.31 21.99 6.79
C ARG A 370 -13.33 21.07 7.54
N TRP A 371 -13.87 20.21 8.41
CA TRP A 371 -13.15 19.21 9.19
C TRP A 371 -12.94 17.93 8.39
N GLN A 372 -11.78 17.29 8.53
CA GLN A 372 -11.52 15.95 8.00
C GLN A 372 -10.74 15.14 9.05
N SER A 373 -11.15 13.90 9.34
CA SER A 373 -10.48 13.12 10.39
C SER A 373 -10.61 11.60 10.30
N GLY A 374 -9.83 10.93 11.14
CA GLY A 374 -9.77 9.49 11.32
C GLY A 374 -8.50 9.16 12.10
N PHE A 375 -7.52 8.53 11.45
CA PHE A 375 -6.24 8.19 12.07
C PHE A 375 -5.05 8.61 11.19
N ALA A 376 -3.93 8.95 11.82
CA ALA A 376 -2.62 8.92 11.19
C ALA A 376 -2.11 7.48 11.21
N THR A 377 -1.49 7.01 10.13
CA THR A 377 -1.11 5.59 9.94
C THR A 377 0.37 5.43 9.60
N LEU A 378 1.24 6.18 10.30
CA LEU A 378 2.67 6.24 9.99
C LEU A 378 3.37 4.88 10.26
N PRO A 379 4.48 4.57 9.56
CA PRO A 379 5.27 3.36 9.84
C PRO A 379 5.91 3.33 11.24
N SER A 380 5.90 4.44 11.97
CA SER A 380 6.31 4.55 13.38
C SER A 380 5.19 4.26 14.39
N GLY A 381 3.96 4.08 13.95
CA GLY A 381 2.77 3.90 14.78
C GLY A 381 1.57 4.72 14.30
N ASP A 382 0.39 4.25 14.68
CA ASP A 382 -0.92 4.84 14.43
C ASP A 382 -1.48 5.57 15.66
N ASP A 383 -2.18 6.68 15.43
CA ASP A 383 -2.88 7.47 16.47
C ASP A 383 -4.11 8.16 15.85
N MET A 384 -5.06 8.55 16.69
CA MET A 384 -6.22 9.35 16.30
C MET A 384 -5.75 10.70 15.74
N HIS A 385 -6.34 11.15 14.62
CA HIS A 385 -5.90 12.38 14.00
C HIS A 385 -7.01 13.15 13.28
N ASP A 386 -6.96 14.48 13.42
CA ASP A 386 -7.89 15.45 12.87
C ASP A 386 -7.13 16.56 12.15
N TRP A 387 -7.64 16.97 11.00
CA TRP A 387 -7.08 18.04 10.19
C TRP A 387 -8.21 18.80 9.47
N ALA A 388 -7.85 19.78 8.65
CA ALA A 388 -8.79 20.61 7.93
C ALA A 388 -8.68 20.41 6.42
N GLU A 389 -9.73 20.80 5.71
CA GLU A 389 -9.66 21.17 4.30
C GLU A 389 -10.16 22.59 4.10
N PHE A 390 -9.54 23.32 3.18
CA PHE A 390 -9.96 24.65 2.74
C PHE A 390 -10.09 24.68 1.22
N TYR A 391 -11.06 25.44 0.71
CA TYR A 391 -11.43 25.42 -0.71
C TYR A 391 -10.87 26.63 -1.46
N VAL A 392 -10.09 26.42 -2.50
CA VAL A 392 -9.55 27.50 -3.36
C VAL A 392 -9.63 27.11 -4.82
N GLU A 393 -10.30 27.94 -5.63
CA GLU A 393 -10.39 27.75 -7.07
C GLU A 393 -9.06 28.13 -7.77
N PRO A 394 -8.54 27.32 -8.73
CA PRO A 394 -9.16 26.14 -9.34
C PRO A 394 -8.71 24.77 -8.76
N TRP A 395 -8.07 24.71 -7.59
CA TRP A 395 -7.56 23.45 -7.02
C TRP A 395 -8.60 22.66 -6.21
N GLY A 396 -9.72 23.27 -5.83
CA GLY A 396 -10.75 22.61 -5.03
C GLY A 396 -10.38 22.49 -3.55
N TRP A 397 -10.60 21.31 -2.94
CA TRP A 397 -10.39 21.06 -1.52
C TRP A 397 -8.92 20.70 -1.20
N LEU A 398 -8.20 21.71 -0.75
CA LEU A 398 -6.81 21.62 -0.30
C LEU A 398 -6.75 21.18 1.19
N PRO A 399 -5.94 20.18 1.56
CA PRO A 399 -5.73 19.79 2.95
C PRO A 399 -4.91 20.83 3.72
N ALA A 400 -5.14 20.94 5.02
CA ALA A 400 -4.32 21.71 5.95
C ALA A 400 -4.22 20.96 7.30
N ASP A 401 -3.00 20.69 7.76
CA ASP A 401 -2.73 20.04 9.06
C ASP A 401 -1.85 20.96 9.94
N PRO A 402 -2.44 21.92 10.66
CA PRO A 402 -1.68 22.86 11.50
C PRO A 402 -0.93 22.18 12.65
N SER A 403 -1.36 20.97 13.02
CA SER A 403 -0.86 20.23 14.17
C SER A 403 0.43 19.46 13.89
N TYR A 404 0.62 19.00 12.64
CA TYR A 404 1.93 18.64 12.11
C TYR A 404 2.73 19.91 11.75
N GLY A 405 2.07 20.92 11.19
CA GLY A 405 2.59 22.28 11.08
C GLY A 405 3.90 22.40 10.30
N PHE A 406 4.77 23.31 10.73
CA PHE A 406 6.06 23.55 10.08
C PHE A 406 7.04 22.41 10.30
N GLN A 407 7.59 21.88 9.20
CA GLN A 407 8.63 20.83 9.25
C GLN A 407 10.03 21.45 9.42
N GLU A 408 10.92 20.74 10.12
CA GLU A 408 12.31 21.15 10.34
C GLU A 408 13.16 20.93 9.08
N SER A 409 13.01 21.82 8.08
CA SER A 409 13.75 21.80 6.82
C SER A 409 14.03 23.21 6.30
N ASP A 410 15.17 23.37 5.63
CA ASP A 410 15.53 24.58 4.87
C ASP A 410 14.82 24.66 3.51
N ASP A 411 14.25 23.54 3.04
CA ASP A 411 13.40 23.52 1.84
C ASP A 411 11.99 24.00 2.21
N GLU A 412 11.64 25.22 1.79
CA GLU A 412 10.31 25.82 1.99
C GLU A 412 9.15 24.88 1.56
N ARG A 413 9.34 24.02 0.54
CA ARG A 413 8.32 23.08 0.07
C ARG A 413 8.05 21.96 1.07
N VAL A 414 9.09 21.50 1.77
CA VAL A 414 9.00 20.50 2.84
C VAL A 414 8.55 21.17 4.14
N ARG A 415 9.11 22.33 4.46
CA ARG A 415 8.78 23.15 5.64
C ARG A 415 7.29 23.50 5.71
N TRP A 416 6.69 23.89 4.59
CA TRP A 416 5.26 24.23 4.47
C TRP A 416 4.38 23.07 3.98
N PHE A 417 4.89 21.84 3.92
CA PHE A 417 4.21 20.72 3.26
C PHE A 417 2.73 20.54 3.67
N TYR A 418 2.44 20.65 4.97
CA TYR A 418 1.07 20.49 5.51
C TYR A 418 0.13 21.68 5.30
N PHE A 419 0.56 22.70 4.56
CA PHE A 419 -0.32 23.72 3.99
C PHE A 419 -0.56 23.42 2.49
N GLY A 420 -1.65 22.72 2.21
CA GLY A 420 -2.05 22.31 0.86
C GLY A 420 -1.57 20.91 0.44
N GLY A 421 -0.53 20.36 1.08
CA GLY A 421 -0.08 18.98 0.89
C GLY A 421 -0.58 18.03 1.98
N LEU A 422 -0.50 16.73 1.69
CA LEU A 422 -0.84 15.64 2.63
C LEU A 422 0.00 14.40 2.30
N ASP A 423 0.50 13.70 3.32
CA ASP A 423 1.29 12.48 3.14
C ASP A 423 0.38 11.24 2.96
N PRO A 424 0.91 10.07 2.56
CA PRO A 424 0.10 8.91 2.23
C PRO A 424 -0.34 8.09 3.47
N TYR A 425 -0.06 8.55 4.69
CA TYR A 425 -0.33 7.85 5.96
C TYR A 425 -1.49 8.48 6.72
N ARG A 426 -2.67 8.50 6.08
CA ARG A 426 -3.95 8.90 6.68
C ARG A 426 -5.03 7.86 6.37
N PHE A 427 -5.83 7.54 7.39
CA PHE A 427 -7.10 6.82 7.30
C PHE A 427 -8.23 7.84 7.45
N ILE A 428 -8.89 8.17 6.34
CA ILE A 428 -9.94 9.21 6.27
C ILE A 428 -11.31 8.58 6.55
N VAL A 429 -11.98 9.02 7.62
CA VAL A 429 -13.28 8.50 8.09
C VAL A 429 -14.36 9.59 8.04
N ASN A 430 -14.03 10.83 8.38
CA ASN A 430 -14.98 11.94 8.52
C ASN A 430 -14.69 13.07 7.51
N HIS A 431 -15.76 13.72 7.03
CA HIS A 431 -15.74 14.91 6.16
C HIS A 431 -16.48 16.13 6.76
N ASP A 432 -17.01 15.98 7.96
CA ASP A 432 -17.60 17.05 8.76
C ASP A 432 -17.54 16.62 10.25
N PHE A 433 -17.79 17.54 11.18
CA PHE A 433 -17.92 17.25 12.61
C PHE A 433 -19.39 17.27 13.08
N GLY A 434 -19.70 16.60 14.19
CA GLY A 434 -20.97 16.75 14.90
C GLY A 434 -22.19 16.26 14.13
N ARG A 435 -22.04 15.24 13.28
CA ARG A 435 -23.13 14.71 12.44
C ARG A 435 -23.68 13.38 12.96
N PRO A 436 -24.98 13.07 12.70
CA PRO A 436 -25.56 11.78 13.00
C PRO A 436 -25.02 10.68 12.06
N PHE A 437 -25.11 9.43 12.52
CA PHE A 437 -24.77 8.24 11.74
C PHE A 437 -25.96 7.75 10.87
N SER A 438 -25.68 6.80 9.98
CA SER A 438 -26.67 5.90 9.38
C SER A 438 -26.41 4.47 9.87
N PRO A 439 -27.38 3.79 10.50
CA PRO A 439 -28.57 4.37 11.15
C PRO A 439 -28.17 5.31 12.32
N PRO A 440 -29.04 6.23 12.74
CA PRO A 440 -28.71 7.19 13.79
C PRO A 440 -28.67 6.53 15.18
N LYS A 441 -27.56 6.75 15.91
CA LYS A 441 -27.44 6.46 17.34
C LYS A 441 -28.38 7.37 18.14
N THR A 442 -29.07 6.81 19.14
CA THR A 442 -30.10 7.55 19.89
C THR A 442 -29.62 8.16 21.18
N SER A 443 -28.59 7.59 21.80
CA SER A 443 -27.98 8.13 23.03
C SER A 443 -27.05 9.30 22.75
N PHE A 444 -26.85 10.16 23.76
CA PHE A 444 -25.69 11.03 23.87
C PHE A 444 -24.41 10.21 23.64
N ARG A 445 -23.45 10.83 22.96
CA ARG A 445 -22.30 10.14 22.35
C ARG A 445 -21.08 10.11 23.26
N SER A 446 -20.27 9.07 23.10
CA SER A 446 -18.95 8.98 23.71
C SER A 446 -18.07 10.11 23.22
N GLU A 447 -18.08 10.39 21.92
CA GLU A 447 -17.56 11.64 21.38
C GLU A 447 -18.56 12.25 20.40
N PRO A 448 -19.26 13.35 20.75
CA PRO A 448 -20.26 13.97 19.89
C PRO A 448 -19.69 14.77 18.70
N THR A 449 -18.37 15.02 18.65
CA THR A 449 -17.74 15.95 17.70
C THR A 449 -17.05 15.24 16.54
N ASP A 450 -15.96 14.50 16.79
CA ASP A 450 -15.32 13.65 15.78
C ASP A 450 -16.05 12.30 15.66
N PHE A 451 -15.44 11.33 14.97
CA PHE A 451 -15.79 9.92 15.08
C PHE A 451 -14.57 9.07 14.68
N GLN A 452 -13.74 8.74 15.66
CA GLN A 452 -12.52 7.95 15.46
C GLN A 452 -12.56 6.59 16.16
N ARG A 453 -12.88 6.56 17.45
CA ARG A 453 -12.88 5.33 18.28
C ARG A 453 -14.03 4.36 18.01
N GLY A 454 -15.03 4.80 17.25
CA GLY A 454 -16.34 4.14 17.21
C GLY A 454 -17.26 4.58 18.36
N GLU A 455 -18.46 4.04 18.37
CA GLU A 455 -19.52 4.32 19.37
C GLU A 455 -20.29 3.04 19.67
N ILE A 456 -20.78 2.88 20.91
CA ILE A 456 -21.53 1.69 21.36
C ILE A 456 -22.78 2.10 22.15
N GLU A 457 -23.91 1.40 21.96
CA GLU A 457 -25.03 1.39 22.91
C GLU A 457 -25.49 -0.03 23.25
N ILE A 458 -26.07 -0.20 24.45
CA ILE A 458 -26.83 -1.40 24.83
C ILE A 458 -28.22 -0.93 25.26
N ASP A 459 -29.27 -1.45 24.60
CA ASP A 459 -30.68 -1.06 24.81
C ASP A 459 -30.91 0.48 24.80
N GLY A 460 -30.18 1.20 23.95
CA GLY A 460 -30.24 2.66 23.84
C GLY A 460 -29.43 3.43 24.90
N HIS A 461 -28.75 2.76 25.84
CA HIS A 461 -27.81 3.40 26.76
C HIS A 461 -26.41 3.45 26.13
N ASN A 462 -25.78 4.62 26.11
CA ASN A 462 -24.38 4.74 25.68
C ASN A 462 -23.45 3.93 26.59
N LEU A 463 -22.42 3.33 26.01
CA LEU A 463 -21.23 2.88 26.73
C LEU A 463 -20.09 3.85 26.38
N TYR A 464 -19.53 4.52 27.37
CA TYR A 464 -18.48 5.52 27.22
C TYR A 464 -17.08 4.88 27.15
N PHE A 465 -16.04 5.65 26.81
CA PHE A 465 -14.64 5.20 26.76
C PHE A 465 -14.00 4.88 28.14
N ASP A 466 -14.81 4.54 29.13
CA ASP A 466 -14.45 3.84 30.38
C ASP A 466 -15.12 2.46 30.53
N GLU A 467 -15.97 2.06 29.59
CA GLU A 467 -16.78 0.82 29.62
C GLU A 467 -16.39 -0.19 28.51
N TRP A 468 -15.50 0.18 27.59
CA TRP A 468 -15.00 -0.67 26.49
C TRP A 468 -13.63 -0.21 25.97
N ASP A 469 -12.93 -1.12 25.29
CA ASP A 469 -11.62 -0.92 24.66
C ASP A 469 -11.69 -1.13 23.14
N TYR A 470 -10.69 -0.62 22.42
CA TYR A 470 -10.50 -0.88 20.99
C TYR A 470 -9.04 -1.19 20.65
N GLU A 471 -8.83 -1.87 19.52
CA GLU A 471 -7.53 -2.09 18.91
C GLU A 471 -7.61 -1.74 17.42
N LEU A 472 -6.69 -0.88 16.96
CA LEU A 472 -6.36 -0.71 15.55
C LEU A 472 -5.02 -1.43 15.30
N LYS A 473 -4.93 -2.16 14.18
CA LYS A 473 -3.69 -2.75 13.68
C LYS A 473 -3.55 -2.40 12.22
N VAL A 474 -2.54 -1.59 11.87
CA VAL A 474 -2.28 -1.19 10.47
C VAL A 474 -1.06 -1.92 9.91
N THR A 475 -1.18 -2.45 8.69
CA THR A 475 -0.04 -2.83 7.84
C THR A 475 -0.01 -1.91 6.62
N THR A 476 1.04 -1.11 6.50
CA THR A 476 1.25 -0.20 5.37
C THR A 476 2.24 -0.80 4.37
N VAL A 477 2.05 -0.52 3.08
CA VAL A 477 2.87 -1.04 1.99
C VAL A 477 3.03 0.02 0.91
N PRO A 478 4.24 0.57 0.68
CA PRO A 478 4.53 1.35 -0.52
C PRO A 478 4.18 0.55 -1.78
N LEU A 479 3.31 1.09 -2.63
CA LEU A 479 3.04 0.55 -3.95
C LEU A 479 4.04 1.17 -4.92
N VAL A 480 4.99 0.38 -5.38
CA VAL A 480 6.07 0.83 -6.27
C VAL A 480 5.52 1.33 -7.59
N ARG A 481 5.40 2.66 -7.69
CA ARG A 481 5.34 3.42 -8.95
C ARG A 481 6.63 4.24 -9.15
N SER A 482 7.78 3.66 -8.81
CA SER A 482 9.11 4.24 -9.03
C SER A 482 9.93 3.36 -9.99
N SER A 483 10.07 3.78 -11.24
CA SER A 483 11.22 3.35 -12.04
C SER A 483 12.49 3.94 -11.45
N ALA A 484 12.50 5.26 -11.25
CA ALA A 484 13.65 6.11 -10.90
C ALA A 484 14.71 5.49 -9.98
N ALA A 485 14.35 4.96 -8.80
CA ALA A 485 15.34 4.42 -7.86
C ALA A 485 15.96 3.08 -8.32
N LEU A 486 15.16 2.19 -8.92
CA LEU A 486 15.67 0.96 -9.54
C LEU A 486 16.42 1.27 -10.84
N GLU A 487 15.97 2.28 -11.57
CA GLU A 487 16.51 2.78 -12.82
C GLU A 487 17.90 3.40 -12.63
N GLU A 488 18.08 4.25 -11.62
CA GLU A 488 19.39 4.78 -11.19
C GLU A 488 20.34 3.65 -10.76
N ALA A 489 19.84 2.69 -9.97
CA ALA A 489 20.63 1.55 -9.51
C ALA A 489 21.11 0.66 -10.69
N LEU A 490 20.24 0.44 -11.69
CA LEU A 490 20.61 -0.26 -12.93
C LEU A 490 21.55 0.57 -13.80
N ASP A 491 21.38 1.89 -13.88
CA ASP A 491 22.26 2.79 -14.63
C ASP A 491 23.67 2.90 -14.05
N ALA A 492 23.81 2.83 -12.72
CA ALA A 492 25.10 2.70 -12.05
C ALA A 492 25.76 1.33 -12.29
N PHE A 493 24.99 0.24 -12.19
CA PHE A 493 25.51 -1.13 -12.19
C PHE A 493 25.75 -1.73 -13.59
N VAL A 494 24.73 -1.71 -14.45
CA VAL A 494 24.71 -2.50 -15.70
C VAL A 494 25.85 -2.10 -16.67
N PRO A 495 26.17 -0.81 -16.88
CA PRO A 495 27.31 -0.42 -17.71
C PRO A 495 28.65 -0.94 -17.18
N ALA A 496 28.83 -1.06 -15.85
CA ALA A 496 30.04 -1.61 -15.25
C ALA A 496 30.09 -3.13 -15.41
N ALA A 497 28.98 -3.83 -15.15
CA ALA A 497 28.87 -5.28 -15.31
C ALA A 497 29.09 -5.73 -16.76
N LEU A 498 28.53 -5.01 -17.75
CA LEU A 498 28.76 -5.28 -19.18
C LEU A 498 30.24 -5.16 -19.56
N ARG A 499 30.93 -4.11 -19.11
CA ARG A 499 32.38 -3.93 -19.36
C ARG A 499 33.21 -5.06 -18.73
N ALA A 500 32.95 -5.39 -17.45
CA ALA A 500 33.66 -6.45 -16.75
C ALA A 500 33.45 -7.83 -17.41
N GLY A 501 32.22 -8.11 -17.87
CA GLY A 501 31.87 -9.35 -18.57
C GLY A 501 32.25 -9.39 -20.05
N ARG A 502 32.91 -8.37 -20.63
CA ARG A 502 33.18 -8.24 -22.07
C ARG A 502 31.91 -8.31 -22.95
N VAL A 503 30.74 -7.94 -22.43
CA VAL A 503 29.45 -8.10 -23.11
C VAL A 503 29.07 -6.84 -23.89
N PRO A 504 28.61 -6.90 -25.15
CA PRO A 504 28.40 -5.70 -25.97
C PRO A 504 27.31 -4.76 -25.45
N GLY A 505 26.21 -5.32 -24.92
CA GLY A 505 25.04 -4.57 -24.50
C GLY A 505 23.93 -5.48 -23.95
N ALA A 506 22.89 -4.89 -23.37
CA ALA A 506 21.74 -5.60 -22.82
C ALA A 506 20.44 -4.77 -22.90
N VAL A 507 19.31 -5.47 -22.94
CA VAL A 507 18.00 -4.92 -22.55
C VAL A 507 17.63 -5.57 -21.22
N ILE A 508 17.42 -4.75 -20.19
CA ILE A 508 16.91 -5.18 -18.89
C ILE A 508 15.42 -4.80 -18.84
N ALA A 509 14.57 -5.72 -18.38
CA ALA A 509 13.19 -5.41 -18.05
C ALA A 509 12.86 -5.91 -16.64
N VAL A 510 12.17 -5.10 -15.85
CA VAL A 510 11.67 -5.48 -14.52
C VAL A 510 10.22 -5.04 -14.44
N GLY A 511 9.33 -5.93 -13.99
CA GLY A 511 7.91 -5.59 -13.88
C GLY A 511 7.23 -6.22 -12.67
N SER A 512 6.07 -5.64 -12.34
CA SER A 512 5.31 -5.91 -11.13
C SER A 512 3.81 -5.98 -11.43
N ARG A 513 3.10 -6.88 -10.74
CA ARG A 513 1.63 -6.99 -10.78
C ARG A 513 1.01 -6.03 -9.77
N THR A 514 0.19 -5.11 -10.26
CA THR A 514 -0.56 -4.10 -9.50
C THR A 514 -2.08 -4.35 -9.64
N PRO A 515 -2.96 -3.62 -8.91
CA PRO A 515 -4.40 -3.64 -9.18
C PRO A 515 -4.75 -3.18 -10.60
N ASP A 516 -4.04 -2.16 -11.10
CA ASP A 516 -4.25 -1.52 -12.40
C ASP A 516 -3.82 -2.40 -13.59
N GLY A 517 -3.24 -3.58 -13.34
CA GLY A 517 -2.57 -4.42 -14.34
C GLY A 517 -1.08 -4.56 -14.04
N PHE A 518 -0.24 -4.57 -15.08
CA PHE A 518 1.21 -4.72 -14.94
C PHE A 518 1.95 -3.41 -15.17
N THR A 519 2.88 -3.07 -14.27
CA THR A 519 3.85 -1.98 -14.46
C THR A 519 5.20 -2.55 -14.84
N ALA A 520 5.93 -1.87 -15.72
CA ALA A 520 7.19 -2.35 -16.27
C ALA A 520 8.20 -1.21 -16.47
N LEU A 521 9.47 -1.48 -16.15
CA LEU A 521 10.64 -0.69 -16.47
C LEU A 521 11.49 -1.45 -17.48
N ARG A 522 11.66 -0.91 -18.69
CA ARG A 522 12.62 -1.38 -19.70
C ARG A 522 13.77 -0.38 -19.82
N ARG A 523 15.02 -0.87 -19.84
CA ARG A 523 16.23 -0.05 -20.05
C ARG A 523 17.23 -0.75 -20.97
N THR A 524 17.80 0.01 -21.91
CA THR A 524 18.79 -0.43 -22.90
C THR A 524 20.20 0.04 -22.54
N TYR A 525 21.18 -0.83 -22.70
CA TYR A 525 22.58 -0.57 -22.33
C TYR A 525 23.55 -1.04 -23.41
N GLY A 526 24.62 -0.26 -23.67
CA GLY A 526 25.69 -0.65 -24.59
C GLY A 526 25.23 -0.71 -26.06
N PHE A 527 25.68 -1.73 -26.78
CA PHE A 527 25.62 -1.84 -28.24
C PHE A 527 25.09 -3.20 -28.70
N LEU A 528 24.43 -3.23 -29.87
CA LEU A 528 23.98 -4.46 -30.54
C LEU A 528 25.15 -5.41 -30.88
N ARG A 529 26.32 -4.85 -31.18
CA ARG A 529 27.53 -5.58 -31.64
C ARG A 529 28.79 -4.75 -31.39
N THR A 530 29.95 -5.43 -31.40
CA THR A 530 31.26 -4.78 -31.32
C THR A 530 31.69 -4.16 -32.66
N ALA A 531 32.81 -3.41 -32.65
CA ALA A 531 33.38 -2.74 -33.82
C ALA A 531 33.59 -3.70 -35.02
N PRO A 532 33.41 -3.23 -36.28
CA PRO A 532 33.41 -1.83 -36.73
C PRO A 532 32.07 -1.08 -36.66
N SER A 533 30.98 -1.73 -36.21
CA SER A 533 29.61 -1.16 -36.28
C SER A 533 28.95 -1.10 -34.90
N SER A 534 29.38 -0.16 -34.04
CA SER A 534 28.85 0.04 -32.69
C SER A 534 27.48 0.75 -32.67
N ALA A 535 26.48 0.12 -33.30
CA ALA A 535 25.09 0.55 -33.20
C ALA A 535 24.58 0.39 -31.75
N PRO A 536 23.98 1.41 -31.12
CA PRO A 536 23.44 1.31 -29.76
C PRO A 536 22.47 0.13 -29.59
N MET A 537 22.39 -0.41 -28.37
CA MET A 537 21.41 -1.45 -28.05
C MET A 537 20.00 -0.87 -28.20
N ARG A 538 19.11 -1.63 -28.83
CA ARG A 538 17.72 -1.24 -29.08
C ARG A 538 16.78 -1.97 -28.13
N GLU A 539 15.65 -1.36 -27.81
CA GLU A 539 14.62 -1.94 -26.95
C GLU A 539 13.80 -3.03 -27.65
N ASP A 540 13.61 -2.88 -28.96
CA ASP A 540 12.99 -3.84 -29.87
C ASP A 540 13.97 -4.89 -30.42
N ALA A 541 15.17 -4.99 -29.84
CA ALA A 541 16.20 -5.93 -30.29
C ALA A 541 15.76 -7.39 -30.11
N ILE A 542 16.02 -8.22 -31.13
CA ILE A 542 15.62 -9.62 -31.22
C ILE A 542 16.83 -10.50 -30.91
N PHE A 543 16.80 -11.16 -29.76
CA PHE A 543 17.88 -12.01 -29.25
C PHE A 543 17.61 -13.50 -29.55
N ASP A 544 18.68 -14.26 -29.83
CA ASP A 544 18.64 -15.73 -29.66
C ASP A 544 18.51 -16.02 -28.17
N LEU A 545 17.39 -16.63 -27.76
CA LEU A 545 17.13 -16.91 -26.34
C LEU A 545 17.84 -18.17 -25.84
N ALA A 546 18.45 -18.96 -26.72
CA ALA A 546 19.00 -20.27 -26.43
C ALA A 546 18.05 -21.09 -25.53
N SER A 547 18.49 -21.46 -24.32
CA SER A 547 17.74 -22.38 -23.46
C SER A 547 16.45 -21.83 -22.83
N LEU A 548 16.10 -20.53 -22.95
CA LEU A 548 14.76 -20.08 -22.54
C LEU A 548 13.64 -20.68 -23.41
N THR A 549 14.00 -21.21 -24.59
CA THR A 549 13.14 -22.08 -25.41
C THR A 549 12.48 -23.21 -24.60
N LYS A 550 13.18 -23.74 -23.57
CA LYS A 550 12.71 -24.85 -22.74
C LYS A 550 11.41 -24.54 -21.98
N PRO A 551 11.33 -23.55 -21.06
CA PRO A 551 10.06 -23.19 -20.43
C PRO A 551 9.08 -22.56 -21.43
N ILE A 552 9.55 -21.62 -22.26
CA ILE A 552 8.66 -20.73 -23.03
C ILE A 552 7.91 -21.48 -24.13
N ALA A 553 8.62 -22.14 -25.05
CA ALA A 553 7.99 -22.86 -26.16
C ALA A 553 7.63 -24.29 -25.75
N THR A 554 8.63 -25.08 -25.35
CA THR A 554 8.48 -26.53 -25.15
C THR A 554 7.63 -26.87 -23.93
N GLY A 555 7.90 -26.23 -22.79
CA GLY A 555 7.18 -26.44 -21.53
C GLY A 555 5.73 -26.05 -21.65
N THR A 556 5.44 -24.82 -22.09
CA THR A 556 4.07 -24.35 -22.31
C THR A 556 3.31 -25.24 -23.30
N SER A 557 3.89 -25.56 -24.46
CA SER A 557 3.22 -26.40 -25.49
C SER A 557 2.95 -27.83 -25.00
N LEU A 558 3.85 -28.42 -24.21
CA LEU A 558 3.64 -29.74 -23.63
C LEU A 558 2.57 -29.69 -22.53
N MET A 559 2.58 -28.65 -21.69
CA MET A 559 1.54 -28.49 -20.66
C MET A 559 0.16 -28.19 -21.24
N ARG A 560 0.05 -27.51 -22.39
CA ARG A 560 -1.20 -27.40 -23.17
C ARG A 560 -1.79 -28.78 -23.51
N LEU A 561 -0.95 -29.72 -23.97
CA LEU A 561 -1.39 -31.09 -24.25
C LEU A 561 -1.74 -31.88 -22.99
N VAL A 562 -1.10 -31.57 -21.85
CA VAL A 562 -1.50 -32.10 -20.53
C VAL A 562 -2.85 -31.54 -20.09
N GLU A 563 -3.13 -30.25 -20.33
CA GLU A 563 -4.44 -29.66 -20.03
C GLU A 563 -5.58 -30.29 -20.82
N GLN A 564 -5.31 -30.60 -22.09
CA GLN A 564 -6.20 -31.28 -23.03
C GLN A 564 -6.37 -32.79 -22.71
N GLY A 565 -5.68 -33.33 -21.70
CA GLY A 565 -5.73 -34.76 -21.34
C GLY A 565 -5.05 -35.69 -22.36
N ARG A 566 -4.31 -35.14 -23.34
CA ARG A 566 -3.64 -35.89 -24.41
C ARG A 566 -2.29 -36.46 -23.96
N VAL A 567 -1.71 -35.88 -22.91
CA VAL A 567 -0.49 -36.33 -22.24
C VAL A 567 -0.71 -36.32 -20.74
N ALA A 568 -0.25 -37.35 -20.03
CA ALA A 568 -0.11 -37.34 -18.57
C ALA A 568 1.37 -37.20 -18.19
N LEU A 569 1.66 -36.53 -17.07
CA LEU A 569 3.05 -36.38 -16.60
C LEU A 569 3.68 -37.73 -16.22
N GLU A 570 2.88 -38.71 -15.78
CA GLU A 570 3.35 -40.08 -15.48
C GLU A 570 3.32 -41.03 -16.69
N ASP A 571 2.95 -40.57 -17.88
CA ASP A 571 3.03 -41.43 -19.07
C ASP A 571 4.49 -41.85 -19.32
N PRO A 572 4.78 -43.14 -19.60
CA PRO A 572 6.09 -43.57 -20.05
C PRO A 572 6.37 -43.00 -21.44
N VAL A 573 7.58 -42.49 -21.68
CA VAL A 573 7.96 -41.85 -22.95
C VAL A 573 7.81 -42.82 -24.14
N GLY A 574 7.93 -44.13 -23.91
CA GLY A 574 7.66 -45.19 -24.90
C GLY A 574 6.26 -45.15 -25.53
N LYS A 575 5.27 -44.53 -24.85
CA LYS A 575 3.91 -44.28 -25.38
C LYS A 575 3.90 -43.37 -26.61
N TYR A 576 4.91 -42.49 -26.73
CA TYR A 576 5.00 -41.45 -27.76
C TYR A 576 6.22 -41.62 -28.67
N LEU A 577 7.33 -42.12 -28.12
CA LEU A 577 8.60 -42.35 -28.81
C LEU A 577 9.00 -43.81 -28.59
N PRO A 578 8.63 -44.75 -29.49
CA PRO A 578 8.76 -46.20 -29.26
C PRO A 578 10.16 -46.67 -28.85
N GLU A 579 11.22 -45.95 -29.24
CA GLU A 579 12.61 -46.17 -28.86
C GLU A 579 12.87 -46.10 -27.33
N PHE A 580 11.93 -45.55 -26.56
CA PHE A 580 11.97 -45.53 -25.09
C PHE A 580 11.34 -46.78 -24.44
N SER A 581 10.89 -47.76 -25.24
CA SER A 581 10.32 -49.02 -24.74
C SER A 581 11.38 -50.07 -24.34
N THR A 582 12.68 -49.74 -24.41
CA THR A 582 13.78 -50.63 -24.00
C THR A 582 13.86 -50.75 -22.47
N ASP A 583 14.47 -51.82 -21.96
CA ASP A 583 14.57 -52.06 -20.52
C ASP A 583 15.27 -50.94 -19.73
N ALA A 584 16.22 -50.24 -20.36
CA ALA A 584 16.89 -49.08 -19.77
C ALA A 584 16.02 -47.81 -19.74
N LYS A 585 15.05 -47.66 -20.66
CA LYS A 585 14.30 -46.41 -20.89
C LYS A 585 12.82 -46.49 -20.56
N ARG A 586 12.23 -47.69 -20.40
CA ARG A 586 10.80 -47.92 -20.14
C ARG A 586 10.25 -47.23 -18.87
N ALA A 587 11.12 -46.85 -17.94
CA ALA A 587 10.78 -46.15 -16.69
C ALA A 587 10.95 -44.61 -16.77
N ILE A 588 11.34 -44.06 -17.92
CA ILE A 588 11.37 -42.60 -18.13
C ILE A 588 9.95 -42.12 -18.42
N THR A 589 9.42 -41.24 -17.57
CA THR A 589 8.11 -40.60 -17.75
C THR A 589 8.26 -39.21 -18.39
N VAL A 590 7.14 -38.62 -18.83
CA VAL A 590 7.10 -37.22 -19.29
C VAL A 590 7.60 -36.27 -18.19
N ARG A 591 7.23 -36.50 -16.92
CA ARG A 591 7.76 -35.76 -15.76
C ARG A 591 9.29 -35.87 -15.72
N HIS A 592 9.85 -37.08 -15.77
CA HIS A 592 11.30 -37.29 -15.73
C HIS A 592 12.06 -36.52 -16.83
N LEU A 593 11.47 -36.32 -18.01
CA LEU A 593 12.02 -35.41 -19.02
C LEU A 593 11.96 -33.95 -18.53
N MET A 594 10.77 -33.45 -18.19
CA MET A 594 10.53 -32.05 -17.82
C MET A 594 11.28 -31.58 -16.56
N THR A 595 11.54 -32.48 -15.61
CA THR A 595 12.22 -32.17 -14.33
C THR A 595 13.72 -32.47 -14.35
N HIS A 596 14.27 -32.81 -15.52
CA HIS A 596 15.67 -33.21 -15.68
C HIS A 596 16.12 -34.42 -14.84
N THR A 597 15.22 -35.35 -14.52
CA THR A 597 15.51 -36.57 -13.71
C THR A 597 15.48 -37.88 -14.50
N SER A 598 15.33 -37.84 -15.83
CA SER A 598 15.34 -39.00 -16.75
C SER A 598 16.65 -39.81 -16.77
N GLY A 599 17.73 -39.29 -16.18
CA GLY A 599 19.07 -39.86 -16.27
C GLY A 599 19.76 -39.68 -17.63
N MET A 600 19.09 -39.10 -18.63
CA MET A 600 19.64 -38.90 -19.98
C MET A 600 20.91 -38.01 -19.95
N PRO A 601 21.88 -38.22 -20.87
CA PRO A 601 23.06 -37.37 -20.97
C PRO A 601 22.73 -35.87 -21.12
N PRO A 602 23.58 -34.95 -20.63
CA PRO A 602 23.29 -33.52 -20.65
C PRO A 602 23.24 -32.93 -22.08
N TYR A 603 24.00 -33.51 -23.01
CA TYR A 603 24.13 -33.12 -24.41
C TYR A 603 24.60 -34.34 -25.23
N LEU A 604 24.48 -34.32 -26.57
CA LEU A 604 25.27 -35.22 -27.41
C LEU A 604 26.72 -34.71 -27.43
N ASP A 605 27.72 -35.56 -27.35
CA ASP A 605 29.11 -35.07 -27.36
C ASP A 605 29.50 -34.44 -28.73
N ARG A 606 30.63 -33.74 -28.76
CA ARG A 606 31.07 -33.00 -29.94
C ARG A 606 31.46 -33.93 -31.10
N ALA A 607 32.06 -35.09 -30.82
CA ALA A 607 32.47 -36.04 -31.85
C ALA A 607 31.26 -36.73 -32.48
N ALA A 608 30.22 -37.04 -31.70
CA ALA A 608 28.94 -37.52 -32.22
C ALA A 608 28.28 -36.49 -33.16
N GLN A 609 28.29 -35.20 -32.78
CA GLN A 609 27.76 -34.11 -33.61
C GLN A 609 28.55 -33.91 -34.91
N ASP A 610 29.89 -33.89 -34.85
CA ASP A 610 30.74 -33.76 -36.05
C ASP A 610 30.63 -35.00 -36.96
N ALA A 611 30.48 -36.21 -36.40
CA ALA A 611 30.25 -37.44 -37.16
C ALA A 611 28.87 -37.46 -37.84
N LEU A 612 27.81 -37.00 -37.17
CA LEU A 612 26.49 -36.79 -37.79
C LEU A 612 26.60 -35.81 -38.96
N ARG A 613 27.26 -34.67 -38.75
CA ARG A 613 27.50 -33.63 -39.78
C ARG A 613 28.27 -34.17 -40.98
N ALA A 614 29.35 -34.93 -40.74
CA ALA A 614 30.17 -35.51 -41.79
C ALA A 614 29.45 -36.59 -42.61
N LYS A 615 28.58 -37.38 -41.96
CA LYS A 615 27.87 -38.52 -42.58
C LYS A 615 26.54 -38.13 -43.25
N HIS A 616 25.84 -37.12 -42.73
CA HIS A 616 24.47 -36.77 -43.12
C HIS A 616 24.29 -35.32 -43.61
N GLY A 617 25.36 -34.52 -43.65
CA GLY A 617 25.32 -33.11 -44.05
C GLY A 617 24.88 -32.18 -42.91
N PHE A 618 24.57 -30.92 -43.25
CA PHE A 618 24.20 -29.90 -42.27
C PHE A 618 23.12 -28.94 -42.84
N PRO A 619 21.97 -28.75 -42.17
CA PRO A 619 21.49 -29.49 -41.00
C PRO A 619 21.16 -30.95 -41.33
N CYS A 620 21.01 -31.81 -40.32
CA CYS A 620 20.64 -33.23 -40.51
C CYS A 620 19.58 -33.71 -39.49
N PRO A 621 18.35 -33.13 -39.47
CA PRO A 621 17.46 -33.24 -38.32
C PRO A 621 17.03 -34.68 -37.99
N ALA A 622 16.75 -35.51 -39.00
CA ALA A 622 16.35 -36.90 -38.80
C ALA A 622 17.46 -37.74 -38.12
N ALA A 623 18.71 -37.55 -38.53
CA ALA A 623 19.86 -38.25 -37.94
C ALA A 623 20.17 -37.74 -36.52
N ALA A 624 19.99 -36.43 -36.27
CA ALA A 624 20.12 -35.84 -34.94
C ALA A 624 19.04 -36.37 -33.98
N ARG A 625 17.76 -36.40 -34.37
CA ARG A 625 16.67 -37.00 -33.57
C ARG A 625 16.91 -38.47 -33.27
N ALA A 626 17.32 -39.26 -34.26
CA ALA A 626 17.67 -40.66 -34.06
C ALA A 626 18.80 -40.84 -33.01
N ALA A 627 19.82 -39.97 -33.03
CA ALA A 627 20.89 -39.99 -32.02
C ALA A 627 20.41 -39.54 -30.62
N VAL A 628 19.49 -38.57 -30.53
CA VAL A 628 18.87 -38.13 -29.27
C VAL A 628 18.03 -39.25 -28.63
N ARG A 629 17.21 -39.94 -29.42
CA ARG A 629 16.39 -41.09 -28.97
C ARG A 629 17.24 -42.34 -28.67
N GLY A 630 18.33 -42.52 -29.42
CA GLY A 630 19.29 -43.62 -29.27
C GLY A 630 20.27 -43.45 -28.11
N ALA A 631 20.32 -42.29 -27.45
CA ALA A 631 21.08 -42.12 -26.22
C ALA A 631 20.48 -42.96 -25.08
N GLU A 632 21.34 -43.50 -24.22
CA GLU A 632 20.94 -44.28 -23.03
C GLU A 632 21.17 -43.47 -21.76
N PRO A 633 20.34 -43.66 -20.71
CA PRO A 633 20.48 -42.92 -19.46
C PRO A 633 21.72 -43.36 -18.67
N LYS A 634 22.42 -42.39 -18.08
CA LYS A 634 23.62 -42.59 -17.24
C LYS A 634 23.30 -43.16 -15.86
N VAL A 635 22.10 -42.90 -15.35
CA VAL A 635 21.61 -43.22 -14.00
C VAL A 635 20.14 -43.61 -14.06
N ALA A 636 19.61 -44.18 -12.98
CA ALA A 636 18.20 -44.58 -12.92
C ALA A 636 17.26 -43.37 -13.05
N PRO A 637 16.15 -43.45 -13.81
CA PRO A 637 15.16 -42.39 -13.85
C PRO A 637 14.62 -42.08 -12.45
N GLY A 638 14.56 -40.80 -12.11
CA GLY A 638 14.17 -40.29 -10.79
C GLY A 638 15.31 -40.11 -9.79
N SER A 639 16.52 -40.68 -9.99
CA SER A 639 17.55 -40.70 -8.94
C SER A 639 18.39 -39.42 -8.80
N THR A 640 18.49 -38.60 -9.85
CA THR A 640 19.48 -37.50 -9.92
C THR A 640 19.04 -36.46 -10.95
N VAL A 641 19.28 -35.18 -10.67
CA VAL A 641 19.02 -34.09 -11.61
C VAL A 641 20.20 -33.92 -12.57
N ILE A 642 19.99 -34.22 -13.85
CA ILE A 642 20.96 -34.04 -14.94
C ILE A 642 20.36 -33.05 -15.94
N TYR A 643 20.75 -31.78 -15.85
CA TYR A 643 20.29 -30.75 -16.78
C TYR A 643 20.65 -31.16 -18.22
N SER A 644 19.62 -31.42 -19.03
CA SER A 644 19.76 -32.10 -20.31
C SER A 644 19.01 -31.39 -21.43
N CYS A 645 19.73 -31.04 -22.49
CA CYS A 645 19.11 -30.60 -23.73
C CYS A 645 18.37 -31.74 -24.45
N LEU A 646 18.79 -32.99 -24.26
CA LEU A 646 18.11 -34.16 -24.84
C LEU A 646 16.68 -34.26 -24.32
N ASN A 647 16.46 -34.06 -23.03
CA ASN A 647 15.11 -34.06 -22.43
C ASN A 647 14.18 -33.06 -23.09
N ALA A 648 14.65 -31.82 -23.32
CA ALA A 648 13.81 -30.80 -23.93
C ALA A 648 13.54 -31.07 -25.42
N ILE A 649 14.50 -31.66 -26.14
CA ILE A 649 14.27 -32.15 -27.51
C ILE A 649 13.19 -33.25 -27.51
N LEU A 650 13.29 -34.22 -26.60
CA LEU A 650 12.31 -35.30 -26.45
C LEU A 650 10.91 -34.78 -26.06
N CYS A 651 10.83 -33.79 -25.15
CA CYS A 651 9.57 -33.10 -24.86
C CYS A 651 8.95 -32.44 -26.11
N ALA A 652 9.77 -31.81 -26.96
CA ALA A 652 9.29 -31.27 -28.23
C ALA A 652 8.86 -32.36 -29.21
N GLU A 653 9.59 -33.47 -29.32
CA GLU A 653 9.19 -34.59 -30.16
C GLU A 653 7.89 -35.27 -29.67
N ILE A 654 7.60 -35.26 -28.36
CA ILE A 654 6.29 -35.65 -27.81
C ILE A 654 5.21 -34.65 -28.23
N VAL A 655 5.46 -33.34 -28.15
CA VAL A 655 4.53 -32.31 -28.64
C VAL A 655 4.23 -32.53 -30.13
N GLU A 656 5.24 -32.78 -30.96
CA GLU A 656 5.05 -33.02 -32.39
C GLU A 656 4.30 -34.33 -32.68
N ALA A 657 4.65 -35.43 -32.01
CA ALA A 657 4.01 -36.73 -32.18
C ALA A 657 2.52 -36.73 -31.74
N VAL A 658 2.18 -36.01 -30.68
CA VAL A 658 0.81 -35.93 -30.15
C VAL A 658 -0.04 -34.90 -30.88
N SER A 659 0.54 -33.79 -31.35
CA SER A 659 -0.18 -32.74 -32.08
C SER A 659 -0.31 -32.98 -33.58
N GLY A 660 0.62 -33.74 -34.18
CA GLY A 660 0.77 -33.84 -35.63
C GLY A 660 1.36 -32.58 -36.29
N ARG A 661 1.87 -31.62 -35.50
CA ARG A 661 2.36 -30.30 -35.93
C ARG A 661 3.79 -30.06 -35.46
N PRO A 662 4.66 -29.37 -36.21
CA PRO A 662 6.00 -28.98 -35.74
C PRO A 662 5.95 -28.09 -34.48
N LEU A 663 6.94 -28.17 -33.60
CA LEU A 663 6.98 -27.39 -32.33
C LEU A 663 6.74 -25.90 -32.56
N ALA A 664 7.40 -25.31 -33.57
CA ALA A 664 7.25 -23.88 -33.89
C ALA A 664 5.80 -23.49 -34.21
N ALA A 665 5.05 -24.39 -34.86
CA ALA A 665 3.65 -24.17 -35.21
C ALA A 665 2.68 -24.48 -34.06
N VAL A 666 3.06 -25.28 -33.05
CA VAL A 666 2.25 -25.40 -31.82
C VAL A 666 2.47 -24.18 -30.93
N ALA A 667 3.73 -23.75 -30.78
CA ALA A 667 4.08 -22.61 -29.95
C ALA A 667 3.56 -21.26 -30.50
N SER A 668 3.48 -21.09 -31.83
CA SER A 668 2.85 -19.90 -32.44
C SER A 668 1.36 -19.82 -32.08
N ASP A 669 0.55 -20.76 -32.59
CA ASP A 669 -0.91 -20.75 -32.46
C ASP A 669 -1.41 -20.87 -31.00
N GLU A 670 -0.77 -21.68 -30.15
CA GLU A 670 -1.28 -21.96 -28.80
C GLU A 670 -0.66 -21.09 -27.70
N VAL A 671 0.42 -20.34 -27.97
CA VAL A 671 1.12 -19.53 -26.96
C VAL A 671 1.42 -18.12 -27.43
N PHE A 672 2.10 -17.93 -28.55
CA PHE A 672 2.62 -16.62 -28.95
C PHE A 672 1.53 -15.73 -29.56
N GLU A 673 0.71 -16.24 -30.48
CA GLU A 673 -0.37 -15.49 -31.10
C GLU A 673 -1.49 -15.10 -30.11
N PRO A 674 -1.97 -16.00 -29.22
CA PRO A 674 -2.95 -15.62 -28.18
C PRO A 674 -2.43 -14.55 -27.21
N LEU A 675 -1.11 -14.50 -26.97
CA LEU A 675 -0.47 -13.47 -26.15
C LEU A 675 -0.05 -12.22 -26.96
N GLY A 676 -0.19 -12.22 -28.29
CA GLY A 676 0.28 -11.12 -29.13
C GLY A 676 1.81 -10.95 -29.13
N MET A 677 2.57 -12.01 -28.87
CA MET A 677 4.03 -12.06 -28.91
C MET A 677 4.53 -12.12 -30.37
N ARG A 678 4.45 -10.99 -31.08
CA ARG A 678 4.57 -10.92 -32.55
C ARG A 678 5.99 -11.07 -33.08
N GLU A 679 7.02 -10.87 -32.25
CA GLU A 679 8.42 -11.04 -32.64
C GLU A 679 9.01 -12.38 -32.20
N THR A 680 8.27 -13.15 -31.41
CA THR A 680 8.69 -14.45 -30.87
C THR A 680 8.53 -15.55 -31.90
N ARG A 681 9.65 -16.09 -32.41
CA ARG A 681 9.66 -17.12 -33.46
C ARG A 681 10.94 -17.93 -33.49
N PHE A 682 10.86 -19.14 -34.03
CA PHE A 682 12.05 -19.90 -34.45
C PHE A 682 12.53 -19.37 -35.81
N ASN A 683 13.84 -19.43 -36.07
CA ASN A 683 14.46 -19.10 -37.37
C ASN A 683 13.94 -17.77 -38.03
N PRO A 684 14.08 -16.60 -37.38
CA PRO A 684 13.58 -15.33 -37.92
C PRO A 684 14.22 -14.97 -39.29
N PRO A 685 13.49 -14.26 -40.17
CA PRO A 685 14.01 -13.84 -41.49
C PRO A 685 15.34 -13.07 -41.39
N LYS A 686 16.32 -13.44 -42.22
CA LYS A 686 17.74 -13.08 -42.01
C LYS A 686 18.22 -11.82 -42.75
N LEU A 687 17.49 -11.34 -43.76
CA LEU A 687 17.93 -10.18 -44.54
C LEU A 687 17.52 -8.87 -43.85
N LEU A 688 18.53 -8.11 -43.43
CA LEU A 688 18.46 -6.67 -43.11
C LEU A 688 17.52 -6.24 -41.96
N ASP A 689 16.99 -7.16 -41.14
CA ASP A 689 16.38 -6.77 -39.86
C ASP A 689 17.48 -6.32 -38.87
N GLU A 690 17.68 -5.01 -38.78
CA GLU A 690 18.71 -4.38 -37.93
C GLU A 690 18.50 -4.64 -36.42
N ARG A 691 17.32 -5.11 -36.02
CA ARG A 691 17.00 -5.46 -34.63
C ARG A 691 17.60 -6.80 -34.22
N LEU A 692 17.93 -7.69 -35.17
CA LEU A 692 18.54 -8.98 -34.86
C LEU A 692 19.92 -8.78 -34.22
N VAL A 693 20.12 -9.37 -33.04
CA VAL A 693 21.39 -9.30 -32.31
C VAL A 693 22.34 -10.38 -32.85
N PRO A 694 23.49 -10.02 -33.45
CA PRO A 694 24.44 -10.99 -34.00
C PRO A 694 25.16 -11.75 -32.88
N THR A 695 25.13 -13.08 -32.89
CA THR A 695 25.77 -13.91 -31.84
C THR A 695 27.28 -14.04 -32.11
N THR A 696 27.83 -15.25 -32.22
CA THR A 696 29.26 -15.45 -32.48
C THR A 696 29.62 -15.28 -33.97
N ARG A 697 30.91 -15.30 -34.32
CA ARG A 697 31.37 -15.28 -35.72
C ARG A 697 30.84 -16.50 -36.48
N ALA A 698 30.35 -16.26 -37.70
CA ALA A 698 29.87 -17.34 -38.56
C ALA A 698 31.03 -18.23 -39.02
N GLU A 699 30.82 -19.56 -39.08
CA GLU A 699 31.78 -20.46 -39.71
C GLU A 699 32.08 -19.98 -41.15
N HIS A 700 33.37 -19.93 -41.51
CA HIS A 700 33.85 -19.42 -42.81
C HIS A 700 33.41 -17.98 -43.14
N GLY A 701 32.96 -17.19 -42.16
CA GLY A 701 32.55 -15.79 -42.32
C GLY A 701 31.25 -15.57 -43.11
N ARG A 702 30.48 -16.63 -43.41
CA ARG A 702 29.31 -16.57 -44.30
C ARG A 702 28.04 -16.06 -43.62
N GLY A 703 28.08 -14.83 -43.10
CA GLY A 703 26.92 -14.14 -42.52
C GLY A 703 27.06 -12.61 -42.60
N PRO A 704 25.97 -11.83 -42.39
CA PRO A 704 26.03 -10.37 -42.41
C PRO A 704 27.07 -9.84 -41.42
N GLY A 705 28.03 -9.06 -41.92
CA GLY A 705 29.17 -8.57 -41.11
C GLY A 705 30.12 -9.66 -40.57
N GLY A 706 30.00 -10.91 -41.03
CA GLY A 706 30.81 -12.05 -40.57
C GLY A 706 30.26 -12.78 -39.34
N PHE A 707 29.04 -12.49 -38.89
CA PHE A 707 28.44 -13.06 -37.68
C PHE A 707 27.23 -13.97 -37.98
N LEU A 708 26.90 -14.85 -37.04
CA LEU A 708 25.61 -15.56 -37.03
C LEU A 708 24.50 -14.56 -36.70
N LEU A 709 23.51 -14.48 -37.60
CA LEU A 709 22.34 -13.60 -37.50
C LEU A 709 21.10 -14.41 -37.89
N GLY A 710 20.02 -14.27 -37.12
CA GLY A 710 18.75 -15.00 -37.30
C GLY A 710 18.89 -16.53 -37.35
N GLN A 711 19.87 -17.07 -36.63
CA GLN A 711 20.28 -18.48 -36.64
C GLN A 711 20.74 -18.89 -35.25
N VAL A 712 20.26 -20.05 -34.78
CA VAL A 712 20.53 -20.53 -33.43
C VAL A 712 22.03 -20.76 -33.19
N HIS A 713 22.52 -20.36 -32.02
CA HIS A 713 23.90 -20.57 -31.59
C HIS A 713 24.17 -22.01 -31.13
N ASP A 714 23.18 -22.66 -30.51
CA ASP A 714 23.27 -24.02 -29.99
C ASP A 714 23.52 -25.06 -31.12
N PRO A 715 24.67 -25.76 -31.15
CA PRO A 715 25.04 -26.63 -32.26
C PRO A 715 24.08 -27.81 -32.49
N LEU A 716 23.49 -28.37 -31.42
CA LEU A 716 22.54 -29.48 -31.53
C LEU A 716 21.20 -29.01 -32.12
N ALA A 717 20.70 -27.85 -31.70
CA ALA A 717 19.54 -27.21 -32.33
C ALA A 717 19.83 -26.83 -33.79
N ALA A 718 21.07 -26.44 -34.12
CA ALA A 718 21.46 -26.15 -35.50
C ALA A 718 21.47 -27.41 -36.39
N LEU A 719 21.91 -28.57 -35.88
CA LEU A 719 21.74 -29.88 -36.55
C LEU A 719 20.26 -30.23 -36.76
N LEU A 720 19.38 -29.79 -35.85
CA LEU A 720 17.92 -29.88 -35.94
C LEU A 720 17.27 -28.73 -36.75
N ALA A 721 18.04 -28.08 -37.63
CA ALA A 721 17.59 -26.98 -38.51
C ALA A 721 17.01 -25.76 -37.77
N GLY A 722 17.41 -25.53 -36.52
CA GLY A 722 17.05 -24.35 -35.73
C GLY A 722 15.67 -24.37 -35.06
N THR A 723 14.85 -25.40 -35.30
CA THR A 723 13.60 -25.62 -34.58
C THR A 723 13.77 -26.82 -33.65
N SER A 724 14.06 -26.55 -32.38
CA SER A 724 14.41 -27.57 -31.40
C SER A 724 13.86 -27.24 -30.01
N GLY A 725 13.53 -28.27 -29.23
CA GLY A 725 12.97 -28.07 -27.89
C GLY A 725 13.96 -27.51 -26.86
N ASN A 726 15.27 -27.63 -27.09
CA ASN A 726 16.30 -27.16 -26.17
C ASN A 726 16.76 -25.71 -26.40
N ALA A 727 16.66 -25.20 -27.64
CA ALA A 727 17.14 -23.90 -28.10
C ALA A 727 16.61 -23.57 -29.51
N GLY A 728 16.66 -22.30 -29.91
CA GLY A 728 16.29 -21.84 -31.26
C GLY A 728 15.16 -20.82 -31.31
N LEU A 729 14.52 -20.52 -30.17
CA LEU A 729 13.56 -19.43 -30.06
C LEU A 729 14.27 -18.06 -30.04
N PHE A 730 13.76 -17.12 -30.83
CA PHE A 730 14.15 -15.72 -30.82
C PHE A 730 13.01 -14.87 -30.28
N SER A 731 13.30 -13.76 -29.59
CA SER A 731 12.28 -12.83 -29.07
C SER A 731 12.86 -11.46 -28.69
N THR A 732 11.99 -10.50 -28.42
CA THR A 732 12.28 -9.17 -27.86
C THR A 732 12.08 -9.15 -26.33
N ALA A 733 12.39 -8.03 -25.67
CA ALA A 733 12.00 -7.85 -24.28
C ALA A 733 10.46 -7.84 -24.11
N ALA A 734 9.76 -6.99 -24.86
CA ALA A 734 8.31 -6.76 -24.72
C ALA A 734 7.45 -8.04 -24.89
N ASP A 735 7.82 -8.92 -25.82
CA ASP A 735 7.14 -10.22 -25.98
C ASP A 735 7.32 -11.11 -24.75
N LEU A 736 8.54 -11.17 -24.19
CA LEU A 736 8.84 -11.96 -23.00
C LEU A 736 8.23 -11.37 -21.73
N GLU A 737 7.99 -10.05 -21.69
CA GLU A 737 7.17 -9.45 -20.64
C GLU A 737 5.76 -10.00 -20.70
N ARG A 738 5.14 -10.07 -21.88
CA ARG A 738 3.77 -10.60 -22.05
C ARG A 738 3.69 -12.09 -21.66
N PHE A 739 4.74 -12.87 -21.93
CA PHE A 739 4.86 -14.23 -21.40
C PHE A 739 4.96 -14.27 -19.86
N ALA A 740 5.82 -13.44 -19.25
CA ALA A 740 5.97 -13.38 -17.80
C ALA A 740 4.68 -12.91 -17.10
N GLN A 741 3.99 -11.93 -17.69
CA GLN A 741 2.71 -11.40 -17.23
C GLN A 741 1.59 -12.44 -17.34
N MET A 742 1.56 -13.28 -18.39
CA MET A 742 0.64 -14.43 -18.49
C MET A 742 0.86 -15.43 -17.34
N ILE A 743 2.11 -15.74 -17.01
CA ILE A 743 2.45 -16.63 -15.89
C ILE A 743 1.99 -16.02 -14.55
N LEU A 744 2.32 -14.74 -14.30
CA LEU A 744 1.88 -13.99 -13.11
C LEU A 744 0.36 -13.75 -13.04
N GLY A 745 -0.32 -13.79 -14.19
CA GLY A 745 -1.78 -13.73 -14.32
C GLY A 745 -2.49 -15.07 -14.07
N GLY A 746 -1.75 -16.15 -13.75
CA GLY A 746 -2.34 -17.48 -13.58
C GLY A 746 -2.78 -18.09 -14.91
N GLY A 747 -1.97 -17.93 -15.96
CA GLY A 747 -2.17 -18.54 -17.28
C GLY A 747 -2.95 -17.67 -18.27
N ALA A 748 -3.22 -16.41 -17.94
CA ALA A 748 -4.00 -15.49 -18.78
C ALA A 748 -3.45 -14.05 -18.76
N LEU A 749 -3.66 -13.33 -19.86
CA LEU A 749 -3.31 -11.92 -20.06
C LEU A 749 -4.33 -11.29 -21.03
N GLU A 750 -4.78 -10.07 -20.76
CA GLU A 750 -5.65 -9.28 -21.67
C GLU A 750 -6.92 -10.03 -22.18
N GLY A 751 -7.46 -10.95 -21.36
CA GLY A 751 -8.62 -11.78 -21.70
C GLY A 751 -8.27 -13.08 -22.44
N ALA A 752 -7.09 -13.21 -23.02
CA ALA A 752 -6.59 -14.46 -23.59
C ALA A 752 -6.12 -15.40 -22.48
N ARG A 753 -6.49 -16.69 -22.55
CA ARG A 753 -6.02 -17.74 -21.62
C ARG A 753 -5.22 -18.80 -22.36
N VAL A 754 -3.93 -18.90 -22.04
CA VAL A 754 -3.02 -19.93 -22.53
C VAL A 754 -3.09 -21.17 -21.65
N LEU A 755 -3.07 -21.01 -20.32
CA LEU A 755 -3.10 -22.12 -19.35
C LEU A 755 -4.18 -21.88 -18.28
N ARG A 756 -4.64 -22.92 -17.58
CA ARG A 756 -5.39 -22.74 -16.32
C ARG A 756 -4.44 -22.42 -15.15
N PRO A 757 -4.91 -21.76 -14.07
CA PRO A 757 -4.07 -21.40 -12.92
C PRO A 757 -3.40 -22.62 -12.26
N GLU A 758 -4.09 -23.76 -12.21
CA GLU A 758 -3.62 -25.02 -11.63
C GLU A 758 -2.42 -25.57 -12.40
N THR A 759 -2.42 -25.39 -13.72
CA THR A 759 -1.34 -25.85 -14.61
C THR A 759 -0.12 -24.94 -14.51
N VAL A 760 -0.29 -23.62 -14.40
CA VAL A 760 0.83 -22.72 -14.07
C VAL A 760 1.40 -23.06 -12.70
N LYS A 761 0.55 -23.29 -11.68
CA LYS A 761 0.98 -23.74 -10.36
C LYS A 761 1.75 -25.07 -10.43
N ALA A 762 1.31 -26.02 -11.26
CA ALA A 762 2.02 -27.29 -11.47
C ALA A 762 3.38 -27.08 -12.16
N MET A 763 3.51 -26.17 -13.14
CA MET A 763 4.80 -25.83 -13.75
C MET A 763 5.79 -25.22 -12.74
N LEU A 764 5.28 -24.45 -11.78
CA LEU A 764 6.06 -23.75 -10.76
C LEU A 764 6.07 -24.48 -9.40
N THR A 765 5.67 -25.74 -9.33
CA THR A 765 5.84 -26.59 -8.14
C THR A 765 7.22 -27.26 -8.18
N CYS A 766 7.91 -27.42 -7.03
CA CYS A 766 9.14 -28.20 -6.96
C CYS A 766 8.83 -29.70 -7.13
N HIS A 767 9.38 -30.33 -8.16
CA HIS A 767 9.20 -31.77 -8.45
C HIS A 767 10.45 -32.62 -8.15
N THR A 768 11.54 -31.99 -7.69
CA THR A 768 12.83 -32.64 -7.39
C THR A 768 13.24 -32.48 -5.93
N GLN A 769 12.28 -32.29 -5.03
CA GLN A 769 12.52 -32.09 -3.61
C GLN A 769 13.30 -33.27 -3.01
N GLY A 770 14.46 -32.98 -2.40
CA GLY A 770 15.36 -34.00 -1.84
C GLY A 770 16.32 -34.65 -2.85
N LEU A 771 16.27 -34.28 -4.14
CA LEU A 771 17.23 -34.74 -5.15
C LEU A 771 18.40 -33.76 -5.30
N SER A 772 19.57 -34.33 -5.62
CA SER A 772 20.78 -33.61 -5.99
C SER A 772 21.13 -33.80 -7.47
N ASN A 773 21.98 -32.93 -7.98
CA ASN A 773 22.59 -33.06 -9.31
C ASN A 773 23.87 -33.92 -9.31
N GLU A 774 24.49 -34.09 -10.49
CA GLU A 774 25.74 -34.84 -10.71
C GLU A 774 26.93 -34.41 -9.79
N LYS A 775 26.82 -33.28 -9.07
CA LYS A 775 27.84 -32.77 -8.13
C LYS A 775 27.43 -32.92 -6.65
N GLY A 776 26.36 -33.67 -6.37
CA GLY A 776 25.84 -33.91 -5.01
C GLY A 776 25.11 -32.71 -4.39
N LYS A 777 25.01 -31.57 -5.07
CA LYS A 777 24.30 -30.38 -4.58
C LYS A 777 22.79 -30.49 -4.86
N PRO A 778 21.91 -30.05 -3.93
CA PRO A 778 20.48 -29.95 -4.17
C PRO A 778 20.18 -29.16 -5.45
N ASP A 779 19.17 -29.60 -6.21
CA ASP A 779 18.84 -29.00 -7.50
C ASP A 779 17.32 -28.99 -7.72
N ALA A 780 16.68 -27.86 -7.40
CA ALA A 780 15.23 -27.70 -7.39
C ALA A 780 14.69 -27.30 -8.78
N ARG A 781 13.77 -28.10 -9.33
CA ARG A 781 13.18 -27.90 -10.66
C ARG A 781 11.65 -27.92 -10.63
N GLY A 782 11.07 -26.98 -11.37
CA GLY A 782 9.71 -27.06 -11.88
C GLY A 782 9.64 -27.91 -13.16
N LEU A 783 8.56 -27.75 -13.92
CA LEU A 783 8.41 -28.43 -15.23
C LEU A 783 9.08 -27.58 -16.32
N LEU A 784 10.34 -27.90 -16.64
CA LEU A 784 11.27 -27.11 -17.48
C LEU A 784 11.57 -25.69 -16.93
N TRP A 785 11.42 -25.49 -15.61
CA TRP A 785 11.81 -24.27 -14.89
C TRP A 785 12.86 -24.58 -13.83
N ASP A 786 13.81 -23.66 -13.65
CA ASP A 786 14.80 -23.67 -12.57
C ASP A 786 14.21 -22.95 -11.35
N MET A 787 14.42 -23.49 -10.15
CA MET A 787 14.13 -22.76 -8.89
C MET A 787 15.44 -22.22 -8.31
N ILE A 788 15.63 -20.91 -8.48
CA ILE A 788 16.88 -20.21 -8.19
C ILE A 788 16.66 -19.37 -6.93
N THR A 789 17.28 -19.78 -5.83
CA THR A 789 17.21 -19.06 -4.55
C THR A 789 18.42 -18.14 -4.39
N ASP A 790 18.16 -16.84 -4.22
CA ASP A 790 19.16 -15.88 -3.74
C ASP A 790 19.24 -15.94 -2.20
N ASP A 791 20.44 -15.74 -1.64
CA ASP A 791 20.73 -15.93 -0.21
C ASP A 791 19.84 -15.08 0.72
N ALA A 792 19.52 -15.63 1.89
CA ALA A 792 18.69 -14.99 2.91
C ALA A 792 19.50 -14.05 3.83
N GLU A 793 18.84 -12.98 4.27
CA GLU A 793 19.24 -12.13 5.40
C GLU A 793 18.15 -12.25 6.50
N PRO A 794 18.36 -11.69 7.68
CA PRO A 794 18.85 -12.37 8.91
C PRO A 794 18.18 -13.74 9.26
N PRO A 795 18.62 -14.44 10.34
CA PRO A 795 18.04 -15.72 10.74
C PRO A 795 16.53 -15.64 11.04
N GLY A 796 15.70 -16.07 10.09
CA GLY A 796 14.24 -16.14 10.22
C GLY A 796 13.47 -15.91 8.92
N GLU A 797 14.03 -15.19 7.93
CA GLU A 797 13.28 -14.84 6.72
C GLU A 797 13.28 -15.94 5.64
N PRO A 798 12.19 -16.06 4.84
CA PRO A 798 12.16 -16.94 3.68
C PRO A 798 13.02 -16.38 2.54
N ALA A 799 13.98 -17.18 2.10
CA ALA A 799 14.92 -16.84 1.03
C ALA A 799 14.22 -16.50 -0.31
N TRP A 800 14.88 -15.71 -1.16
CA TRP A 800 14.29 -15.23 -2.41
C TRP A 800 14.38 -16.27 -3.53
N THR A 801 13.43 -17.21 -3.55
CA THR A 801 13.26 -18.13 -4.66
C THR A 801 12.60 -17.43 -5.86
N TRP A 802 13.26 -17.55 -7.01
CA TRP A 802 12.77 -17.20 -8.33
C TRP A 802 12.54 -18.46 -9.15
N TRP A 803 11.45 -18.50 -9.90
CA TRP A 803 11.27 -19.46 -10.98
C TRP A 803 11.82 -18.85 -12.26
N GLY A 804 12.83 -19.47 -12.85
CA GLY A 804 13.52 -18.88 -13.99
C GLY A 804 14.12 -19.90 -14.95
N HIS A 805 14.85 -19.38 -15.91
CA HIS A 805 15.79 -20.15 -16.71
C HIS A 805 16.85 -19.20 -17.27
N THR A 806 18.04 -19.71 -17.58
CA THR A 806 19.10 -18.96 -18.28
C THR A 806 19.34 -19.50 -19.70
N GLY A 807 19.66 -18.63 -20.65
CA GLY A 807 20.07 -18.99 -22.01
C GLY A 807 21.59 -18.94 -22.16
N TYR A 808 22.19 -19.90 -22.88
CA TYR A 808 23.64 -19.90 -23.09
C TYR A 808 24.16 -18.65 -23.81
N THR A 809 23.34 -18.06 -24.68
CA THR A 809 23.63 -16.78 -25.37
C THR A 809 23.81 -15.59 -24.43
N GLY A 810 23.26 -15.63 -23.21
CA GLY A 810 23.38 -14.57 -22.21
C GLY A 810 22.04 -14.19 -21.57
N THR A 811 20.94 -14.48 -22.27
CA THR A 811 19.57 -14.20 -21.84
C THR A 811 19.19 -14.86 -20.51
N ALA A 812 18.20 -14.30 -19.80
CA ALA A 812 17.55 -14.91 -18.65
C ALA A 812 16.12 -14.38 -18.45
N ILE A 813 15.25 -15.22 -17.88
CA ILE A 813 13.93 -14.87 -17.34
C ILE A 813 13.85 -15.36 -15.90
N TYR A 814 13.31 -14.53 -15.02
CA TYR A 814 13.04 -14.83 -13.60
C TYR A 814 11.65 -14.31 -13.25
N ILE A 815 10.86 -15.08 -12.52
CA ILE A 815 9.49 -14.79 -12.13
C ILE A 815 9.32 -15.17 -10.66
N GLN A 816 8.59 -14.36 -9.89
CA GLN A 816 8.28 -14.62 -8.49
C GLN A 816 6.78 -14.40 -8.24
N PRO A 817 5.93 -15.44 -8.44
CA PRO A 817 4.47 -15.32 -8.37
C PRO A 817 3.97 -14.74 -7.05
N ASP A 818 4.54 -15.17 -5.93
CA ASP A 818 4.12 -14.77 -4.58
C ASP A 818 4.33 -13.28 -4.29
N ARG A 819 5.23 -12.62 -5.04
CA ARG A 819 5.48 -11.17 -4.97
C ARG A 819 4.94 -10.40 -6.19
N GLY A 820 4.41 -11.10 -7.20
CA GLY A 820 3.94 -10.50 -8.45
C GLY A 820 5.03 -9.96 -9.37
N LEU A 821 6.30 -10.38 -9.19
CA LEU A 821 7.46 -9.77 -9.88
C LEU A 821 7.98 -10.61 -11.05
N TYR A 822 8.56 -9.95 -12.05
CA TYR A 822 9.45 -10.56 -13.04
C TYR A 822 10.69 -9.72 -13.35
N VAL A 823 11.76 -10.41 -13.79
CA VAL A 823 13.03 -9.82 -14.24
C VAL A 823 13.47 -10.52 -15.53
N LEU A 824 13.73 -9.73 -16.57
CA LEU A 824 14.34 -10.17 -17.83
C LEU A 824 15.72 -9.54 -17.97
N VAL A 825 16.69 -10.34 -18.38
CA VAL A 825 18.04 -9.89 -18.74
C VAL A 825 18.32 -10.41 -20.15
N LEU A 826 18.12 -9.60 -21.18
CA LEU A 826 18.41 -9.99 -22.56
C LEU A 826 19.76 -9.41 -22.99
N THR A 827 20.71 -10.29 -23.30
CA THR A 827 22.10 -9.92 -23.58
C THR A 827 22.81 -11.04 -24.33
N ASN A 828 24.07 -10.81 -24.72
CA ASN A 828 24.79 -11.59 -25.72
C ASN A 828 26.26 -11.84 -25.33
N ARG A 829 26.51 -12.83 -24.45
CA ARG A 829 27.85 -13.26 -23.99
C ARG A 829 28.67 -14.00 -25.05
N VAL A 830 28.02 -14.51 -26.09
CA VAL A 830 28.67 -15.31 -27.14
C VAL A 830 29.33 -14.43 -28.21
N HIS A 831 29.03 -13.13 -28.25
CA HIS A 831 29.60 -12.18 -29.19
C HIS A 831 30.89 -11.53 -28.64
N PRO A 832 31.96 -11.35 -29.47
CA PRO A 832 32.12 -11.82 -30.85
C PRO A 832 32.79 -13.20 -30.96
N ASP A 833 33.28 -13.75 -29.84
CA ASP A 833 34.27 -14.84 -29.78
C ASP A 833 33.98 -15.92 -28.72
N ASP A 834 32.77 -15.92 -28.17
CA ASP A 834 32.31 -16.74 -27.03
C ASP A 834 33.18 -16.70 -25.76
N ARG A 835 33.70 -15.50 -25.43
CA ARG A 835 34.49 -15.24 -24.22
C ARG A 835 33.89 -14.14 -23.32
N GLY A 836 32.57 -13.99 -23.31
CA GLY A 836 31.89 -13.12 -22.34
C GLY A 836 31.79 -13.74 -20.94
N GLU A 837 31.21 -12.98 -20.01
CA GLU A 837 30.70 -13.40 -18.69
C GLU A 837 29.39 -12.61 -18.44
N VAL A 838 28.37 -13.25 -17.88
CA VAL A 838 27.04 -12.66 -17.64
C VAL A 838 26.44 -13.04 -16.29
N ASP A 839 27.00 -13.99 -15.55
CA ASP A 839 26.42 -14.43 -14.29
C ASP A 839 26.60 -13.37 -13.19
N ALA A 840 27.65 -12.55 -13.25
CA ALA A 840 27.75 -11.33 -12.45
C ALA A 840 26.61 -10.32 -12.76
N LEU A 841 26.32 -10.07 -14.04
CA LEU A 841 25.22 -9.19 -14.47
C LEU A 841 23.86 -9.75 -14.03
N ARG A 842 23.59 -11.03 -14.30
CA ARG A 842 22.33 -11.73 -13.98
C ARG A 842 22.03 -11.77 -12.49
N ARG A 843 23.04 -12.11 -11.66
CA ARG A 843 22.91 -12.04 -10.20
C ARG A 843 22.67 -10.60 -9.77
N GLY A 844 23.56 -9.68 -10.16
CA GLY A 844 23.47 -8.29 -9.74
C GLY A 844 22.14 -7.61 -10.08
N VAL A 845 21.55 -7.86 -11.26
CA VAL A 845 20.21 -7.35 -11.59
C VAL A 845 19.14 -7.92 -10.64
N ARG A 846 19.13 -9.24 -10.36
CA ARG A 846 18.21 -9.80 -9.35
C ARG A 846 18.47 -9.25 -7.96
N THR A 847 19.73 -9.13 -7.56
CA THR A 847 20.14 -8.56 -6.26
C THR A 847 19.67 -7.12 -6.12
N LEU A 848 19.81 -6.27 -7.14
CA LEU A 848 19.28 -4.89 -7.10
C LEU A 848 17.75 -4.88 -7.02
N VAL A 849 17.06 -5.74 -7.77
CA VAL A 849 15.59 -5.86 -7.66
C VAL A 849 15.16 -6.35 -6.28
N ARG A 850 15.89 -7.30 -5.68
CA ARG A 850 15.72 -7.78 -4.30
C ARG A 850 16.01 -6.69 -3.27
N ASP A 851 17.07 -5.91 -3.45
CA ASP A 851 17.55 -4.96 -2.44
C ASP A 851 16.73 -3.66 -2.47
N VAL A 852 16.24 -3.26 -3.65
CA VAL A 852 15.31 -2.12 -3.80
C VAL A 852 13.87 -2.54 -3.45
N LEU A 853 13.32 -3.57 -4.10
CA LEU A 853 11.88 -3.96 -3.93
C LEU A 853 11.61 -4.92 -2.75
N GLY A 854 12.66 -5.44 -2.11
CA GLY A 854 12.55 -6.45 -1.06
C GLY A 854 12.68 -5.90 0.35
N ARG A 855 13.42 -4.81 0.55
CA ARG A 855 13.41 -4.05 1.81
C ARG A 855 12.02 -3.46 2.12
N GLU A 856 11.21 -3.26 1.09
CA GLU A 856 9.79 -2.91 1.16
C GLU A 856 8.88 -4.11 1.56
N HIS A 857 9.42 -5.33 1.60
CA HIS A 857 8.67 -6.56 1.77
C HIS A 857 9.04 -7.31 3.06
N THR A 858 10.28 -7.21 3.55
CA THR A 858 10.69 -7.75 4.85
C THR A 858 10.00 -7.02 6.01
N ALA A 859 9.80 -5.71 5.88
CA ALA A 859 8.94 -4.91 6.76
C ALA A 859 7.47 -5.41 6.84
N ARG A 860 6.99 -6.18 5.85
CA ARG A 860 5.65 -6.81 5.85
C ARG A 860 5.65 -8.20 6.51
N ALA A 861 6.82 -8.78 6.72
CA ALA A 861 7.00 -10.13 7.27
C ALA A 861 7.24 -10.12 8.79
N ALA A 862 7.98 -9.13 9.30
CA ALA A 862 8.15 -8.90 10.74
C ALA A 862 6.90 -8.32 11.44
N ALA A 863 5.83 -8.08 10.68
CA ALA A 863 4.52 -7.59 11.16
C ALA A 863 3.42 -8.67 11.04
N ARG A 864 3.80 -9.95 11.12
CA ARG A 864 2.95 -11.14 11.13
C ARG A 864 3.37 -12.11 12.23
#